data_AF-A0A812K826-F1
#
_entry.id   AF-A0A812K826-F1
#
_cell.length_a   1.000
_cell.length_b   1.000
_cell.length_c   1.000
_cell.angle_alpha   90.00
_cell.angle_beta   90.00
_cell.angle_gamma   90.00
#
_symmetry.space_group_name_H-M   'P 1'
#
loop_
_entity.id
_entity.type
_entity.pdbx_description
1 polymer ?
#
loop_
_entity_poly.entity_id
_entity_poly.type
_entity_poly.pdbx_seq_one_letter_code
_entity_poly.pdbx_strand_id
1 'polypeptide(L)'
;MMKLFKRDYGSHESLSSDPDLEDAMKDPESAIFDSTASRDPAKLGFRGDFILCMIVILLFSGLVVGLWSEMGCGSVCLHFLQRHFAVVFICAAGSAVILVLLYLLDFFMPPHLPGEFLVLYSGDSWLGRGLLTAAVAQILVGILFLADRFPTAPLVLTIFLCPTGLILVRQLTKPKPRFHLDAKGTASQEQNLKARLRMLKMVTGEEKEQRIFYKAAAIAFFVTALVCIIVWIPWAVTTSVRFDVSTDPVEREMNFVRWATPLIVGICNLIFASFAALRVALDKTYQGTDHNRAQIILSSRSHMNRELMDFRIAKLRVQLASEDADVGTQLQRTRDRAQQYLIQHTAHMRQLSNIVQTVGCGFIALLGALFIAFQLWAADSHIADMVQCFLAFFFLTFLAFICLSFNRIWQAMSAWLQDLPMWKSMLGICESSWARAGFLVLMLPLLPLVLAMSAVNQAVRSLRGLHPGGRCLTERIQAVFAQMARWEWVSIASWAYVMAVILILYKIIPIFLNVLLAWLKSFVTNLPFLGILGFTFGAGMFLFMLPPVPGPPIYLFGGLVISGRSPYGFWWGCVICILLCVVLKLAACAIQQKIIGQMLGSRQSIRRMVGIHRPFMRAIESILRRPGFNFGKCMILCGGPDWPTSVLAGIMRISLIQCTIGTLPVIFSTIPLALTGSFYLKRDESEVWARAGNLMFSLTALVSVTFWAGMGWAIQDAFDKLNDQIHAPKVEFVELDWLDYCEDRIKEKCQLKAGDLPALVRFCHFGGALLMVFVAQVFFWRAGMCFGTFKVTDDLEGLKWWPWSEGSGKPMINQYGLSGLFLILVSFVLLFLSRAWRGRHNSQTREHVMKELRGEEEAWKQRRTEEAENWVPPRSVSGSPIIRSALAKPMPDSDSVVNVVAAALEGAEFADEKALTKLGLEDLDQPMETETQVPDDESSSLPQKPAMTAITPGATVFGRPPVESDDSSTDPVTSPPRTSIRL
;
A
#
# COMPACT_ATOMS: atom_id res chain seq x y z
N MET A 1 76.68 1.74 -8.93
CA MET A 1 75.29 1.26 -8.82
C MET A 1 74.88 0.81 -7.41
N MET A 2 75.62 1.16 -6.33
CA MET A 2 75.34 0.69 -4.95
C MET A 2 75.39 1.83 -3.91
N LYS A 3 75.01 3.06 -4.31
CA LYS A 3 74.92 4.26 -3.44
C LYS A 3 73.60 5.05 -3.58
N LEU A 4 72.60 4.47 -4.25
CA LEU A 4 71.26 5.08 -4.43
C LEU A 4 70.19 4.48 -3.50
N PHE A 5 70.54 3.52 -2.64
CA PHE A 5 69.59 2.72 -1.85
C PHE A 5 69.53 3.10 -0.34
N LYS A 6 70.01 4.29 0.04
CA LYS A 6 70.18 4.65 1.48
C LYS A 6 69.66 6.06 1.85
N ARG A 7 68.62 6.58 1.17
CA ARG A 7 68.10 7.94 1.44
C ARG A 7 66.63 8.04 1.89
N ASP A 8 65.80 7.01 1.68
CA ASP A 8 64.35 7.07 1.96
C ASP A 8 63.88 6.24 3.18
N TYR A 9 64.80 5.80 4.04
CA TYR A 9 64.45 5.30 5.39
C TYR A 9 64.64 6.43 6.41
N GLY A 10 63.60 7.24 6.59
CA GLY A 10 63.68 8.45 7.44
C GLY A 10 62.34 9.10 7.79
N SER A 11 61.26 8.34 7.97
CA SER A 11 59.95 8.88 8.39
C SER A 11 58.96 7.87 8.98
N HIS A 12 59.38 6.66 9.37
CA HIS A 12 58.49 5.60 9.86
C HIS A 12 58.47 5.42 11.39
N GLU A 13 59.00 6.39 12.15
CA GLU A 13 59.19 6.32 13.60
C GLU A 13 58.16 7.17 14.39
N SER A 14 57.11 7.69 13.71
CA SER A 14 56.06 8.51 14.32
C SER A 14 54.67 7.86 14.29
N LEU A 15 54.58 6.54 14.11
CA LEU A 15 53.32 5.79 14.04
C LEU A 15 53.07 4.90 15.28
N SER A 16 53.97 4.90 16.27
CA SER A 16 53.96 4.01 17.44
C SER A 16 53.81 4.76 18.76
N SER A 17 53.22 5.96 18.74
CA SER A 17 53.17 6.88 19.88
C SER A 17 51.86 7.67 20.00
N ASP A 18 50.79 7.21 19.34
CA ASP A 18 49.43 7.74 19.49
C ASP A 18 48.51 6.65 20.08
N PRO A 19 48.39 6.55 21.43
CA PRO A 19 47.68 5.45 22.08
C PRO A 19 46.18 5.40 21.72
N ASP A 20 45.56 6.54 21.44
CA ASP A 20 44.17 6.64 21.00
C ASP A 20 43.92 5.87 19.69
N LEU A 21 44.93 5.76 18.82
CA LEU A 21 44.83 5.03 17.57
C LEU A 21 44.98 3.51 17.76
N GLU A 22 45.80 3.08 18.73
CA GLU A 22 46.03 1.68 19.02
C GLU A 22 44.83 1.05 19.76
N ASP A 23 44.22 1.77 20.70
CA ASP A 23 43.00 1.33 21.39
C ASP A 23 41.79 1.32 20.43
N ALA A 24 41.64 2.32 19.57
CA ALA A 24 40.63 2.31 18.51
C ALA A 24 40.80 1.17 17.48
N MET A 25 41.97 0.55 17.42
CA MET A 25 42.25 -0.63 16.58
C MET A 25 42.11 -1.97 17.32
N LYS A 26 42.27 -1.99 18.65
CA LYS A 26 42.09 -3.18 19.50
C LYS A 26 40.63 -3.49 19.74
N ASP A 27 39.82 -2.48 20.05
CA ASP A 27 38.39 -2.65 20.28
C ASP A 27 37.57 -1.46 19.71
N PRO A 28 37.06 -1.59 18.47
CA PRO A 28 36.37 -0.49 17.81
C PRO A 28 34.98 -0.21 18.38
N GLU A 29 34.44 -1.02 19.30
CA GLU A 29 33.17 -0.71 19.97
C GLU A 29 33.40 0.14 21.24
N SER A 30 34.36 -0.20 22.11
CA SER A 30 34.64 0.63 23.31
C SER A 30 35.17 2.03 22.97
N ALA A 31 36.06 2.16 21.99
CA ALA A 31 36.57 3.45 21.52
C ALA A 31 35.49 4.36 20.88
N ILE A 32 34.31 3.82 20.56
CA ILE A 32 33.14 4.61 20.09
C ILE A 32 32.32 5.16 21.26
N PHE A 33 32.41 4.58 22.46
CA PHE A 33 31.53 4.90 23.58
C PHE A 33 32.12 5.82 24.66
N ASP A 34 33.43 5.86 24.86
CA ASP A 34 34.04 6.75 25.84
C ASP A 34 34.49 8.11 25.28
N SER A 35 33.56 9.08 25.31
CA SER A 35 33.94 10.50 25.39
C SER A 35 32.87 11.31 26.13
N THR A 36 32.86 11.23 27.45
CA THR A 36 32.12 12.16 28.33
C THR A 36 32.69 13.60 28.31
N ALA A 37 33.82 13.80 27.63
CA ALA A 37 34.62 15.03 27.62
C ALA A 37 34.54 15.87 26.31
N SER A 38 33.33 16.16 25.81
CA SER A 38 33.13 17.32 24.91
C SER A 38 31.74 17.93 25.06
N ARG A 39 31.57 18.83 26.03
CA ARG A 39 30.36 19.65 26.18
C ARG A 39 30.30 20.72 25.09
N ASP A 40 29.70 20.39 23.94
CA ASP A 40 29.17 21.42 23.04
C ASP A 40 28.06 22.19 23.78
N PRO A 41 28.17 23.53 23.96
CA PRO A 41 27.21 24.30 24.75
C PRO A 41 25.81 24.45 24.12
N ALA A 42 25.58 23.87 22.93
CA ALA A 42 24.33 23.94 22.19
C ALA A 42 23.38 22.73 22.39
N LYS A 43 23.80 21.67 23.09
CA LYS A 43 23.01 20.44 23.26
C LYS A 43 22.17 20.50 24.54
N LEU A 44 20.88 20.85 24.40
CA LEU A 44 19.91 21.00 25.49
C LEU A 44 19.73 19.73 26.35
N GLY A 45 19.99 18.55 25.77
CA GLY A 45 19.78 17.25 26.41
C GLY A 45 18.30 16.97 26.71
N PHE A 46 18.01 15.77 27.24
CA PHE A 46 16.62 15.33 27.46
C PHE A 46 15.80 16.32 28.30
N ARG A 47 16.39 16.93 29.33
CA ARG A 47 15.71 17.93 30.18
C ARG A 47 15.37 19.21 29.42
N GLY A 48 16.30 19.76 28.63
CA GLY A 48 16.05 20.96 27.84
C GLY A 48 15.04 20.70 26.72
N ASP A 49 15.19 19.60 25.99
CA ASP A 49 14.25 19.20 24.94
C ASP A 49 12.83 18.99 25.50
N PHE A 50 12.70 18.39 26.69
CA PHE A 50 11.41 18.20 27.36
C PHE A 50 10.75 19.52 27.75
N ILE A 51 11.50 20.45 28.36
CA ILE A 51 10.96 21.78 28.72
C ILE A 51 10.53 22.54 27.46
N LEU A 52 11.33 22.50 26.40
CA LEU A 52 11.00 23.13 25.12
C LEU A 52 9.73 22.52 24.48
N CYS A 53 9.61 21.19 24.47
CA CYS A 53 8.41 20.50 23.99
C CYS A 53 7.18 20.86 24.83
N MET A 54 7.29 20.85 26.16
CA MET A 54 6.20 21.20 27.08
C MET A 54 5.71 22.63 26.86
N ILE A 55 6.60 23.62 26.74
CA ILE A 55 6.22 25.01 26.48
C ILE A 55 5.41 25.13 25.18
N VAL A 56 5.88 24.50 24.10
CA VAL A 56 5.22 24.54 22.79
C VAL A 56 3.85 23.85 22.85
N ILE A 57 3.78 22.64 23.43
CA ILE A 57 2.55 21.83 23.47
C ILE A 57 1.51 22.48 24.39
N LEU A 58 1.91 23.03 25.54
CA LEU A 58 1.02 23.77 26.44
C LEU A 58 0.54 25.08 25.82
N LEU A 59 1.40 25.82 25.11
CA LEU A 59 1.01 27.05 24.42
C LEU A 59 -0.09 26.80 23.38
N PHE A 60 0.09 25.81 22.50
CA PHE A 60 -0.92 25.49 21.49
C PHE A 60 -2.17 24.84 22.10
N SER A 61 -2.02 23.85 22.98
CA SER A 61 -3.17 23.18 23.62
C SER A 61 -4.00 24.13 24.49
N GLY A 62 -3.33 25.00 25.25
CA GLY A 62 -3.97 26.04 26.05
C GLY A 62 -4.65 27.12 25.21
N LEU A 63 -4.07 27.50 24.06
CA LEU A 63 -4.71 28.40 23.10
C LEU A 63 -5.98 27.79 22.50
N VAL A 64 -5.99 26.49 22.16
CA VAL A 64 -7.20 25.80 21.67
C VAL A 64 -8.28 25.79 22.76
N VAL A 65 -7.95 25.35 23.98
CA VAL A 65 -8.92 25.33 25.09
C VAL A 65 -9.45 26.73 25.40
N GLY A 66 -8.57 27.74 25.43
CA GLY A 66 -8.94 29.12 25.72
C GLY A 66 -9.79 29.79 24.63
N LEU A 67 -9.59 29.46 23.35
CA LEU A 67 -10.33 30.07 22.23
C LEU A 67 -11.65 29.37 21.91
N TRP A 68 -11.81 28.09 22.24
CA TRP A 68 -12.98 27.30 21.78
C TRP A 68 -13.83 26.69 22.89
N SER A 69 -13.35 26.61 24.14
CA SER A 69 -14.13 26.04 25.26
C SER A 69 -14.94 27.09 26.02
N GLU A 70 -16.03 26.67 26.68
CA GLU A 70 -16.67 27.45 27.75
C GLU A 70 -15.77 27.60 29.00
N MET A 71 -14.68 26.83 29.12
CA MET A 71 -13.61 27.09 30.12
C MET A 71 -12.77 28.35 29.79
N GLY A 72 -12.97 28.95 28.61
CA GLY A 72 -12.29 30.14 28.13
C GLY A 72 -13.26 31.12 27.49
N CYS A 73 -12.91 31.64 26.31
CA CYS A 73 -13.68 32.65 25.57
C CYS A 73 -14.49 32.07 24.39
N GLY A 74 -14.76 30.76 24.38
CA GLY A 74 -15.33 30.04 23.22
C GLY A 74 -16.59 30.66 22.65
N SER A 75 -17.52 31.07 23.51
CA SER A 75 -18.77 31.74 23.13
C SER A 75 -18.54 33.07 22.40
N VAL A 76 -17.62 33.91 22.88
CA VAL A 76 -17.27 35.20 22.26
C VAL A 76 -16.54 35.01 20.93
N CYS A 77 -15.57 34.08 20.89
CA CYS A 77 -14.76 33.81 19.70
C CYS A 77 -15.61 33.26 18.54
N LEU A 78 -16.49 32.30 18.81
CA LEU A 78 -17.33 31.70 17.77
C LEU A 78 -18.39 32.70 17.25
N HIS A 79 -19.02 33.48 18.11
CA HIS A 79 -19.97 34.51 17.71
C HIS A 79 -19.31 35.62 16.87
N PHE A 80 -18.04 35.97 17.14
CA PHE A 80 -17.27 36.89 16.32
C PHE A 80 -17.03 36.33 14.90
N LEU A 81 -16.65 35.05 14.79
CA LEU A 81 -16.36 34.41 13.50
C LEU A 81 -17.62 34.28 12.63
N GLN A 82 -18.76 33.89 13.21
CA GLN A 82 -20.06 33.81 12.51
C GLN A 82 -20.45 35.16 11.90
N ARG A 83 -20.35 36.25 12.69
CA ARG A 83 -20.66 37.62 12.24
C ARG A 83 -19.85 38.07 11.01
N HIS A 84 -18.69 37.45 10.78
CA HIS A 84 -17.74 37.82 9.73
C HIS A 84 -17.53 36.71 8.68
N PHE A 85 -18.48 35.78 8.50
CA PHE A 85 -18.42 34.71 7.49
C PHE A 85 -18.06 35.18 6.06
N ALA A 86 -18.42 36.42 5.67
CA ALA A 86 -18.03 36.99 4.38
C ALA A 86 -16.50 37.03 4.13
N VAL A 87 -15.68 37.05 5.20
CA VAL A 87 -14.21 36.99 5.12
C VAL A 87 -13.72 35.69 4.46
N VAL A 88 -14.46 34.59 4.59
CA VAL A 88 -14.15 33.31 3.93
C VAL A 88 -13.98 33.49 2.43
N PHE A 89 -14.90 34.19 1.77
CA PHE A 89 -14.86 34.39 0.32
C PHE A 89 -13.69 35.28 -0.10
N ILE A 90 -13.35 36.29 0.70
CA ILE A 90 -12.21 37.19 0.45
C ILE A 90 -10.89 36.41 0.57
N CYS A 91 -10.73 35.61 1.63
CA CYS A 91 -9.57 34.77 1.86
C CYS A 91 -9.42 33.66 0.80
N ALA A 92 -10.52 33.01 0.41
CA ALA A 92 -10.53 31.98 -0.64
C ALA A 92 -10.21 32.57 -2.02
N ALA A 93 -10.79 33.71 -2.38
CA ALA A 93 -10.49 34.39 -3.64
C ALA A 93 -9.03 34.88 -3.67
N GLY A 94 -8.55 35.53 -2.60
CA GLY A 94 -7.17 36.00 -2.49
C GLY A 94 -6.15 34.86 -2.63
N SER A 95 -6.34 33.77 -1.89
CA SER A 95 -5.43 32.62 -1.95
C SER A 95 -5.47 31.90 -3.29
N ALA A 96 -6.65 31.76 -3.90
CA ALA A 96 -6.78 31.22 -5.25
C ALA A 96 -6.05 32.09 -6.29
N VAL A 97 -6.19 33.42 -6.22
CA VAL A 97 -5.46 34.35 -7.10
C VAL A 97 -3.95 34.24 -6.90
N ILE A 98 -3.45 34.19 -5.66
CA ILE A 98 -2.01 34.04 -5.40
C ILE A 98 -1.49 32.68 -5.89
N LEU A 99 -2.20 31.58 -5.65
CA LEU A 99 -1.79 30.24 -6.10
C LEU A 99 -1.81 30.12 -7.63
N VAL A 100 -2.80 30.70 -8.31
CA VAL A 100 -2.85 30.79 -9.77
C VAL A 100 -1.69 31.64 -10.29
N LEU A 101 -1.41 32.80 -9.68
CA LEU A 101 -0.27 33.64 -10.04
C LEU A 101 1.07 32.88 -9.90
N LEU A 102 1.29 32.21 -8.77
CA LEU A 102 2.50 31.41 -8.53
C LEU A 102 2.63 30.25 -9.54
N TYR A 103 1.52 29.59 -9.91
CA TYR A 103 1.51 28.59 -10.98
C TYR A 103 1.86 29.18 -12.35
N LEU A 104 1.28 30.32 -12.72
CA LEU A 104 1.55 31.02 -13.99
C LEU A 104 2.97 31.59 -14.08
N LEU A 105 3.60 31.86 -12.93
CA LEU A 105 5.00 32.27 -12.83
C LEU A 105 5.99 31.09 -12.71
N ASP A 106 5.51 29.85 -12.83
CA ASP A 106 6.26 28.59 -12.69
C ASP A 106 6.96 28.38 -11.33
N PHE A 107 6.53 29.08 -10.28
CA PHE A 107 7.16 29.06 -8.96
C PHE A 107 7.36 27.64 -8.38
N PHE A 108 6.35 26.78 -8.52
CA PHE A 108 6.38 25.41 -7.97
C PHE A 108 7.43 24.52 -8.62
N MET A 109 7.76 24.77 -9.89
CA MET A 109 8.67 23.99 -10.69
C MET A 109 9.13 24.87 -11.87
N PRO A 110 10.20 25.66 -11.72
CA PRO A 110 10.72 26.53 -12.77
C PRO A 110 11.48 25.73 -13.85
N PRO A 111 11.07 25.74 -15.13
CA PRO A 111 11.87 25.11 -16.19
C PRO A 111 13.17 25.88 -16.49
N HIS A 112 13.21 27.18 -16.17
CA HIS A 112 14.36 28.06 -16.35
C HIS A 112 15.43 27.93 -15.24
N LEU A 113 15.15 27.18 -14.16
CA LEU A 113 16.07 26.91 -13.05
C LEU A 113 16.08 25.41 -12.73
N PRO A 114 16.75 24.58 -13.56
CA PRO A 114 16.74 23.13 -13.39
C PRO A 114 17.38 22.72 -12.05
N GLY A 115 16.57 22.16 -11.15
CA GLY A 115 16.98 21.69 -9.82
C GLY A 115 16.56 22.58 -8.66
N GLU A 116 16.10 23.82 -8.92
CA GLU A 116 15.50 24.69 -7.91
C GLU A 116 13.98 24.54 -7.89
N PHE A 117 13.36 24.52 -6.71
CA PHE A 117 11.91 24.43 -6.52
C PHE A 117 11.45 25.50 -5.52
N LEU A 118 10.25 26.05 -5.71
CA LEU A 118 9.70 27.13 -4.87
C LEU A 118 10.58 28.40 -4.90
N VAL A 119 10.93 28.83 -6.12
CA VAL A 119 11.81 29.97 -6.46
C VAL A 119 11.29 30.64 -7.74
N LEU A 120 11.17 31.98 -7.76
CA LEU A 120 10.71 32.71 -8.96
C LEU A 120 11.84 32.99 -9.98
N TYR A 121 13.03 33.34 -9.48
CA TYR A 121 14.23 33.68 -10.23
C TYR A 121 15.48 33.33 -9.41
N SER A 122 16.63 33.18 -10.06
CA SER A 122 17.91 32.87 -9.40
C SER A 122 18.25 33.94 -8.36
N GLY A 123 18.18 33.60 -7.07
CA GLY A 123 18.38 34.53 -5.95
C GLY A 123 17.11 35.07 -5.30
N ASP A 124 15.91 34.58 -5.64
CA ASP A 124 14.69 34.86 -4.86
C ASP A 124 14.78 34.24 -3.45
N SER A 125 15.11 35.08 -2.47
CA SER A 125 15.27 34.68 -1.07
C SER A 125 13.96 34.67 -0.28
N TRP A 126 12.94 35.44 -0.71
CA TRP A 126 11.76 35.72 0.11
C TRP A 126 10.46 35.99 -0.67
N LEU A 127 10.48 36.49 -1.91
CA LEU A 127 9.27 37.00 -2.58
C LEU A 127 8.28 35.86 -2.90
N GLY A 128 8.70 34.85 -3.66
CA GLY A 128 7.81 33.75 -4.02
C GLY A 128 7.39 32.90 -2.81
N ARG A 129 8.31 32.73 -1.84
CA ARG A 129 8.03 32.04 -0.58
C ARG A 129 7.07 32.82 0.30
N GLY A 130 7.21 34.15 0.37
CA GLY A 130 6.32 35.07 1.08
C GLY A 130 4.92 35.09 0.49
N LEU A 131 4.80 35.07 -0.85
CA LEU A 131 3.51 34.91 -1.52
C LEU A 131 2.86 33.55 -1.21
N LEU A 132 3.64 32.46 -1.23
CA LEU A 132 3.11 31.14 -0.85
C LEU A 132 2.65 31.11 0.62
N THR A 133 3.43 31.67 1.55
CA THR A 133 3.04 31.73 2.96
C THR A 133 1.83 32.64 3.18
N ALA A 134 1.68 33.73 2.41
CA ALA A 134 0.50 34.57 2.44
C ALA A 134 -0.76 33.83 1.93
N ALA A 135 -0.65 33.06 0.84
CA ALA A 135 -1.74 32.24 0.33
C ALA A 135 -2.16 31.15 1.35
N VAL A 136 -1.18 30.46 1.95
CA VAL A 136 -1.44 29.47 3.02
C VAL A 136 -2.08 30.14 4.23
N ALA A 137 -1.56 31.28 4.69
CA ALA A 137 -2.13 32.03 5.81
C ALA A 137 -3.58 32.48 5.53
N GLN A 138 -3.88 32.93 4.32
CA GLN A 138 -5.25 33.25 3.90
C GLN A 138 -6.16 32.03 3.93
N ILE A 139 -5.70 30.85 3.48
CA ILE A 139 -6.48 29.59 3.58
C ILE A 139 -6.74 29.24 5.05
N LEU A 140 -5.72 29.31 5.91
CA LEU A 140 -5.86 29.03 7.35
C LEU A 140 -6.88 29.98 8.01
N VAL A 141 -6.78 31.28 7.73
CA VAL A 141 -7.75 32.28 8.22
C VAL A 141 -9.15 32.02 7.67
N GLY A 142 -9.29 31.70 6.38
CA GLY A 142 -10.58 31.35 5.77
C GLY A 142 -11.23 30.12 6.41
N ILE A 143 -10.45 29.13 6.85
CA ILE A 143 -10.95 27.96 7.59
C ILE A 143 -11.43 28.35 9.01
N LEU A 144 -10.80 29.33 9.67
CA LEU A 144 -11.28 29.83 10.97
C LEU A 144 -12.64 30.54 10.85
N PHE A 145 -12.86 31.33 9.80
CA PHE A 145 -14.15 31.97 9.54
C PHE A 145 -15.22 31.01 8.98
N LEU A 146 -14.89 29.74 8.74
CA LEU A 146 -15.85 28.71 8.30
C LEU A 146 -16.81 28.25 9.41
N ALA A 147 -16.63 28.74 10.64
CA ALA A 147 -17.38 28.39 11.85
C ALA A 147 -18.92 28.44 11.70
N ASP A 148 -19.43 29.30 10.82
CA ASP A 148 -20.87 29.46 10.54
C ASP A 148 -21.51 28.26 9.83
N ARG A 149 -20.73 27.52 9.03
CA ARG A 149 -21.18 26.29 8.33
C ARG A 149 -20.58 25.01 8.88
N PHE A 150 -19.37 25.10 9.44
CA PHE A 150 -18.62 23.97 9.97
C PHE A 150 -17.92 24.41 11.28
N PRO A 151 -18.66 24.52 12.40
CA PRO A 151 -18.12 24.96 13.69
C PRO A 151 -16.92 24.15 14.20
N THR A 152 -16.79 22.91 13.74
CA THR A 152 -15.68 22.00 14.05
C THR A 152 -14.40 22.27 13.26
N ALA A 153 -14.45 22.92 12.08
CA ALA A 153 -13.26 23.16 11.25
C ALA A 153 -12.20 24.09 11.91
N PRO A 154 -12.56 25.18 12.60
CA PRO A 154 -11.60 26.02 13.33
C PRO A 154 -10.93 25.30 14.51
N LEU A 155 -11.70 24.49 15.25
CA LEU A 155 -11.20 23.66 16.34
C LEU A 155 -10.15 22.67 15.81
N VAL A 156 -10.50 21.90 14.78
CA VAL A 156 -9.59 20.96 14.12
C VAL A 156 -8.32 21.70 13.69
N LEU A 157 -8.44 22.80 12.95
CA LEU A 157 -7.28 23.52 12.41
C LEU A 157 -6.29 23.92 13.52
N THR A 158 -6.79 24.51 14.60
CA THR A 158 -5.94 25.00 15.69
C THR A 158 -5.30 23.88 16.51
N ILE A 159 -5.94 22.72 16.65
CA ILE A 159 -5.33 21.52 17.25
C ILE A 159 -4.11 21.04 16.44
N PHE A 160 -4.24 20.97 15.11
CA PHE A 160 -3.16 20.48 14.24
C PHE A 160 -2.01 21.48 14.03
N LEU A 161 -2.12 22.73 14.54
CA LEU A 161 -0.97 23.63 14.69
C LEU A 161 0.03 23.11 15.72
N CYS A 162 -0.40 22.35 16.74
CA CYS A 162 0.50 21.83 17.79
C CYS A 162 1.62 20.92 17.26
N PRO A 163 1.36 19.81 16.53
CA PRO A 163 2.42 18.99 15.94
C PRO A 163 3.24 19.76 14.88
N THR A 164 2.60 20.69 14.14
CA THR A 164 3.27 21.52 13.13
C THR A 164 4.29 22.47 13.76
N GLY A 165 3.92 23.14 14.86
CA GLY A 165 4.79 24.01 15.64
C GLY A 165 5.95 23.26 16.27
N LEU A 166 5.71 22.05 16.78
CA LEU A 166 6.76 21.18 17.32
C LEU A 166 7.79 20.77 16.25
N ILE A 167 7.32 20.42 15.04
CA ILE A 167 8.20 20.13 13.90
C ILE A 167 8.99 21.38 13.48
N LEU A 168 8.36 22.56 13.44
CA LEU A 168 9.04 23.82 13.12
C LEU A 168 10.15 24.13 14.13
N VAL A 169 9.86 24.02 15.43
CA VAL A 169 10.84 24.18 16.50
C VAL A 169 11.98 23.18 16.34
N ARG A 170 11.70 21.92 15.97
CA ARG A 170 12.75 20.93 15.68
C ARG A 170 13.60 21.28 14.45
N GLN A 171 13.04 21.89 13.42
CA GLN A 171 13.82 22.36 12.25
C GLN A 171 14.67 23.59 12.57
N LEU A 172 14.24 24.43 13.52
CA LEU A 172 14.99 25.59 14.01
C LEU A 172 16.13 25.19 14.97
N THR A 173 15.95 24.13 15.77
CA THR A 173 16.98 23.62 16.71
C THR A 173 17.97 22.63 16.11
N LYS A 174 17.67 22.03 14.95
CA LYS A 174 18.62 21.13 14.26
C LYS A 174 19.91 21.88 13.88
N PRO A 175 21.10 21.38 14.26
CA PRO A 175 22.34 21.92 13.73
C PRO A 175 22.40 21.71 12.22
N LYS A 176 22.71 22.77 11.46
CA LYS A 176 22.91 22.65 10.00
C LYS A 176 24.30 22.06 9.73
N PRO A 177 24.43 20.94 8.98
CA PRO A 177 25.74 20.40 8.61
C PRO A 177 26.45 21.36 7.64
N ARG A 178 27.39 22.15 8.17
CA ARG A 178 28.24 23.07 7.39
C ARG A 178 29.44 22.35 6.76
N PHE A 179 29.19 21.36 5.91
CA PHE A 179 30.25 20.75 5.10
C PHE A 179 29.76 20.43 3.69
N HIS A 180 30.12 21.30 2.74
CA HIS A 180 30.28 20.89 1.35
C HIS A 180 31.65 20.23 1.20
N LEU A 181 31.68 18.99 0.72
CA LEU A 181 32.90 18.37 0.22
C LEU A 181 33.20 18.98 -1.15
N ASP A 182 34.11 19.96 -1.20
CA ASP A 182 34.75 20.37 -2.44
C ASP A 182 35.60 19.19 -2.95
N ALA A 183 35.01 18.39 -3.84
CA ALA A 183 35.62 17.21 -4.45
C ALA A 183 36.71 17.55 -5.49
N LYS A 184 37.50 18.61 -5.23
CA LYS A 184 38.59 19.12 -6.05
C LYS A 184 39.76 19.57 -5.18
N GLY A 185 40.50 18.61 -4.63
CA GLY A 185 41.73 18.87 -3.89
C GLY A 185 42.45 17.58 -3.51
N THR A 186 43.75 17.53 -3.75
CA THR A 186 44.65 16.43 -3.37
C THR A 186 44.92 16.43 -1.86
N ALA A 187 43.89 16.09 -1.06
CA ALA A 187 44.02 15.88 0.38
C ALA A 187 44.67 14.53 0.69
N SER A 188 45.47 14.44 1.76
CA SER A 188 46.15 13.20 2.12
C SER A 188 45.17 12.09 2.51
N GLN A 189 45.60 10.84 2.35
CA GLN A 189 44.80 9.64 2.63
C GLN A 189 44.28 9.61 4.09
N GLU A 190 45.09 10.08 5.03
CA GLU A 190 44.76 10.26 6.44
C GLU A 190 43.67 11.32 6.68
N GLN A 191 43.73 12.46 5.99
CA GLN A 191 42.72 13.52 6.10
C GLN A 191 41.35 13.04 5.60
N ASN A 192 41.32 12.25 4.53
CA ASN A 192 40.10 11.62 4.02
C ASN A 192 39.50 10.60 5.01
N LEU A 193 40.33 9.81 5.69
CA LEU A 193 39.86 8.88 6.73
C LEU A 193 39.33 9.63 7.97
N LYS A 194 40.09 10.60 8.49
CA LYS A 194 39.70 11.45 9.63
C LYS A 194 38.47 12.32 9.32
N ALA A 195 38.19 12.65 8.06
CA ALA A 195 36.95 13.30 7.63
C ALA A 195 35.76 12.33 7.64
N ARG A 196 35.91 11.12 7.09
CA ARG A 196 34.86 10.09 7.06
C ARG A 196 34.46 9.61 8.45
N LEU A 197 35.41 9.40 9.35
CA LEU A 197 35.12 9.04 10.75
C LEU A 197 34.38 10.16 11.50
N ARG A 198 34.73 11.43 11.26
CA ARG A 198 33.98 12.58 11.81
C ARG A 198 32.57 12.67 11.26
N MET A 199 32.35 12.41 9.96
CA MET A 199 30.99 12.32 9.41
C MET A 199 30.18 11.20 10.07
N LEU A 200 30.77 10.02 10.30
CA LEU A 200 30.09 8.92 10.99
C LEU A 200 29.70 9.32 12.43
N LYS A 201 30.61 9.92 13.19
CA LYS A 201 30.35 10.41 14.57
C LYS A 201 29.29 11.52 14.61
N MET A 202 29.22 12.38 13.58
CA MET A 202 28.14 13.38 13.43
C MET A 202 26.78 12.71 13.19
N VAL A 203 26.68 11.79 12.22
CA VAL A 203 25.41 11.11 11.89
C VAL A 203 24.87 10.32 13.08
N THR A 204 25.71 9.57 13.80
CA THR A 204 25.29 8.83 15.00
C THR A 204 24.91 9.77 16.16
N GLY A 205 25.53 10.94 16.26
CA GLY A 205 25.16 12.00 17.20
C GLY A 205 23.78 12.59 16.90
N GLU A 206 23.50 12.93 15.64
CA GLU A 206 22.20 13.45 15.20
C GLU A 206 21.06 12.44 15.42
N GLU A 207 21.28 11.15 15.16
CA GLU A 207 20.29 10.09 15.40
C GLU A 207 19.97 9.95 16.89
N LYS A 208 20.99 9.93 17.77
CA LYS A 208 20.81 9.89 19.23
C LYS A 208 20.04 11.11 19.74
N GLU A 209 20.32 12.29 19.21
CA GLU A 209 19.62 13.54 19.56
C GLU A 209 18.16 13.53 19.07
N GLN A 210 17.88 13.05 17.85
CA GLN A 210 16.50 12.87 17.37
C GLN A 210 15.69 11.93 18.27
N ARG A 211 16.27 10.80 18.69
CA ARG A 211 15.60 9.85 19.59
C ARG A 211 15.27 10.49 20.94
N ILE A 212 16.20 11.27 21.51
CA ILE A 212 16.00 12.00 22.77
C ILE A 212 14.88 13.03 22.63
N PHE A 213 14.89 13.83 21.56
CA PHE A 213 13.86 14.83 21.28
C PHE A 213 12.46 14.19 21.13
N TYR A 214 12.32 13.13 20.31
CA TYR A 214 11.01 12.48 20.13
C TYR A 214 10.53 11.75 21.39
N LYS A 215 11.43 11.23 22.24
CA LYS A 215 11.06 10.69 23.57
C LYS A 215 10.53 11.80 24.48
N ALA A 216 11.20 12.95 24.50
CA ALA A 216 10.77 14.11 25.27
C ALA A 216 9.40 14.64 24.80
N ALA A 217 9.19 14.74 23.48
CA ALA A 217 7.92 15.11 22.88
C ALA A 217 6.77 14.14 23.21
N ALA A 218 7.01 12.81 23.13
CA ALA A 218 5.99 11.82 23.44
C ALA A 218 5.48 11.93 24.89
N ILE A 219 6.41 12.10 25.84
CA ILE A 219 6.08 12.28 27.26
C ILE A 219 5.36 13.63 27.47
N ALA A 220 5.81 14.70 26.81
CA ALA A 220 5.18 16.01 26.91
C ALA A 220 3.73 16.00 26.42
N PHE A 221 3.46 15.40 25.26
CA PHE A 221 2.10 15.20 24.75
C PHE A 221 1.23 14.37 25.70
N PHE A 222 1.76 13.27 26.25
CA PHE A 222 1.04 12.40 27.18
C PHE A 222 0.68 13.12 28.49
N VAL A 223 1.62 13.86 29.07
CA VAL A 223 1.38 14.67 30.28
C VAL A 223 0.34 15.76 30.01
N THR A 224 0.43 16.50 28.90
CA THR A 224 -0.58 17.50 28.55
C THR A 224 -1.96 16.87 28.35
N ALA A 225 -2.04 15.69 27.72
CA ALA A 225 -3.30 14.97 27.54
C ALA A 225 -3.96 14.59 28.89
N LEU A 226 -3.17 14.03 29.82
CA LEU A 226 -3.66 13.69 31.16
C LEU A 226 -4.16 14.94 31.90
N VAL A 227 -3.42 16.05 31.84
CA VAL A 227 -3.84 17.32 32.46
C VAL A 227 -5.18 17.79 31.87
N CYS A 228 -5.34 17.79 30.55
CA CYS A 228 -6.62 18.17 29.91
C CYS A 228 -7.78 17.28 30.36
N ILE A 229 -7.60 15.96 30.43
CA ILE A 229 -8.66 15.02 30.82
C ILE A 229 -9.00 15.13 32.31
N ILE A 230 -7.99 15.20 33.18
CA ILE A 230 -8.16 15.30 34.65
C ILE A 230 -8.82 16.63 35.04
N VAL A 231 -8.52 17.73 34.34
CA VAL A 231 -9.18 19.03 34.57
C VAL A 231 -10.60 19.05 34.00
N TRP A 232 -10.82 18.40 32.85
CA TRP A 232 -12.13 18.39 32.19
C TRP A 232 -13.17 17.53 32.92
N ILE A 233 -12.81 16.36 33.46
CA ILE A 233 -13.78 15.44 34.10
C ILE A 233 -14.58 16.12 35.24
N PRO A 234 -13.96 16.77 36.25
CA PRO A 234 -14.69 17.46 37.32
C PRO A 234 -15.52 18.65 36.81
N TRP A 235 -15.00 19.39 35.82
CA TRP A 235 -15.70 20.52 35.21
C TRP A 235 -16.95 20.05 34.44
N ALA A 236 -16.83 18.97 33.66
CA ALA A 236 -17.92 18.40 32.88
C ALA A 236 -19.02 17.81 33.76
N VAL A 237 -18.66 17.22 34.91
CA VAL A 237 -19.64 16.68 35.89
C VAL A 237 -20.38 17.79 36.64
N THR A 238 -19.73 18.93 36.90
CA THR A 238 -20.36 20.07 37.59
C THR A 238 -21.16 20.99 36.66
N THR A 239 -20.89 20.98 35.35
CA THR A 239 -21.53 21.88 34.37
C THR A 239 -22.71 21.23 33.65
N SER A 240 -23.94 21.60 34.03
CA SER A 240 -25.18 21.04 33.47
C SER A 240 -25.56 21.62 32.09
N VAL A 241 -24.82 21.25 31.05
CA VAL A 241 -25.13 21.64 29.65
C VAL A 241 -26.33 20.84 29.12
N ARG A 242 -27.37 21.54 28.65
CA ARG A 242 -28.52 20.93 27.95
C ARG A 242 -28.32 21.03 26.44
N PHE A 243 -28.00 19.93 25.78
CA PHE A 243 -27.73 19.91 24.34
C PHE A 243 -29.00 20.02 23.46
N ASP A 244 -30.18 19.72 24.01
CA ASP A 244 -31.43 19.61 23.23
C ASP A 244 -32.27 20.91 23.17
N VAL A 245 -31.70 22.06 23.57
CA VAL A 245 -32.47 23.32 23.69
C VAL A 245 -32.64 24.07 22.36
N SER A 246 -31.69 23.95 21.43
CA SER A 246 -31.77 24.62 20.12
C SER A 246 -32.39 23.72 19.04
N THR A 247 -33.24 24.31 18.19
CA THR A 247 -33.76 23.67 16.97
C THR A 247 -32.78 23.78 15.79
N ASP A 248 -31.83 24.70 15.83
CA ASP A 248 -30.76 24.83 14.83
C ASP A 248 -29.65 23.78 15.07
N PRO A 249 -29.33 22.93 14.07
CA PRO A 249 -28.26 21.95 14.18
C PRO A 249 -26.87 22.58 14.36
N VAL A 250 -26.61 23.76 13.79
CA VAL A 250 -25.30 24.45 13.88
C VAL A 250 -25.09 25.00 15.28
N GLU A 251 -26.12 25.56 15.91
CA GLU A 251 -26.06 26.02 17.29
C GLU A 251 -25.86 24.84 18.27
N ARG A 252 -26.51 23.71 17.99
CA ARG A 252 -26.35 22.46 18.76
C ARG A 252 -24.92 21.91 18.67
N GLU A 253 -24.37 21.86 17.45
CA GLU A 253 -22.97 21.52 17.20
C GLU A 253 -22.04 22.43 17.99
N MET A 254 -22.27 23.74 17.91
CA MET A 254 -21.43 24.75 18.55
C MET A 254 -21.42 24.60 20.08
N ASN A 255 -22.57 24.36 20.71
CA ASN A 255 -22.67 24.11 22.15
C ASN A 255 -21.96 22.82 22.57
N PHE A 256 -22.04 21.76 21.75
CA PHE A 256 -21.28 20.53 21.98
C PHE A 256 -19.77 20.74 21.84
N VAL A 257 -19.32 21.46 20.81
CA VAL A 257 -17.90 21.80 20.58
C VAL A 257 -17.31 22.53 21.78
N ARG A 258 -17.98 23.54 22.33
CA ARG A 258 -17.45 24.32 23.45
C ARG A 258 -17.33 23.53 24.76
N TRP A 259 -18.20 22.53 24.96
CA TRP A 259 -18.11 21.61 26.09
C TRP A 259 -17.07 20.50 25.88
N ALA A 260 -17.01 19.91 24.69
CA ALA A 260 -16.13 18.78 24.39
C ALA A 260 -14.67 19.17 24.08
N THR A 261 -14.39 20.44 23.75
CA THR A 261 -13.05 20.93 23.34
C THR A 261 -11.90 20.42 24.20
N PRO A 262 -11.92 20.50 25.56
CA PRO A 262 -10.77 20.07 26.36
C PRO A 262 -10.54 18.55 26.33
N LEU A 263 -11.62 17.75 26.28
CA LEU A 263 -11.55 16.31 26.07
C LEU A 263 -10.97 15.98 24.70
N ILE A 264 -11.44 16.66 23.65
CA ILE A 264 -10.95 16.49 22.28
C ILE A 264 -9.45 16.79 22.21
N VAL A 265 -8.99 17.91 22.79
CA VAL A 265 -7.56 18.27 22.88
C VAL A 265 -6.76 17.19 23.62
N GLY A 266 -7.29 16.66 24.72
CA GLY A 266 -6.70 15.54 25.44
C GLY A 266 -6.50 14.30 24.58
N ILE A 267 -7.55 13.85 23.90
CA ILE A 267 -7.51 12.68 22.98
C ILE A 267 -6.54 12.94 21.81
N CYS A 268 -6.55 14.14 21.23
CA CYS A 268 -5.63 14.50 20.15
C CYS A 268 -4.17 14.42 20.60
N ASN A 269 -3.86 14.90 21.81
CA ASN A 269 -2.52 14.83 22.38
C ASN A 269 -2.10 13.39 22.70
N LEU A 270 -3.01 12.48 23.11
CA LEU A 270 -2.68 11.03 23.21
C LEU A 270 -2.29 10.44 21.85
N ILE A 271 -3.02 10.80 20.78
CA ILE A 271 -2.72 10.33 19.43
C ILE A 271 -1.35 10.87 18.97
N PHE A 272 -1.05 12.15 19.20
CA PHE A 272 0.27 12.72 18.90
C PHE A 272 1.41 12.11 19.74
N ALA A 273 1.15 11.79 21.01
CA ALA A 273 2.08 11.02 21.85
C ALA A 273 2.38 9.64 21.23
N SER A 274 1.35 8.94 20.74
CA SER A 274 1.50 7.63 20.07
C SER A 274 2.37 7.72 18.80
N PHE A 275 2.24 8.78 18.00
CA PHE A 275 3.05 8.98 16.79
C PHE A 275 4.52 9.22 17.15
N ALA A 276 4.78 10.08 18.16
CA ALA A 276 6.13 10.33 18.66
C ALA A 276 6.75 9.06 19.29
N ALA A 277 5.98 8.29 20.06
CA ALA A 277 6.40 7.02 20.64
C ALA A 277 6.73 5.97 19.57
N LEU A 278 5.92 5.87 18.50
CA LEU A 278 6.18 4.99 17.35
C LEU A 278 7.54 5.32 16.69
N ARG A 279 7.88 6.61 16.55
CA ARG A 279 9.19 7.03 16.03
C ARG A 279 10.34 6.62 16.95
N VAL A 280 10.16 6.67 18.28
CA VAL A 280 11.17 6.22 19.25
C VAL A 280 11.31 4.69 19.26
N ALA A 281 10.21 3.95 19.12
CA ALA A 281 10.22 2.49 19.06
C ALA A 281 10.94 1.97 17.80
N LEU A 282 10.69 2.61 16.65
CA LEU A 282 11.31 2.24 15.37
C LEU A 282 12.76 2.75 15.22
N ASP A 283 13.28 3.55 16.15
CA ASP A 283 14.63 4.14 16.05
C ASP A 283 15.75 3.09 16.03
N LYS A 284 15.69 2.07 16.90
CA LYS A 284 16.66 0.96 16.93
C LYS A 284 16.77 0.28 15.56
N THR A 285 15.64 0.10 14.87
CA THR A 285 15.57 -0.58 13.57
C THR A 285 15.93 0.37 12.42
N TYR A 286 15.68 1.68 12.57
CA TYR A 286 16.10 2.74 11.64
C TYR A 286 17.63 2.83 11.53
N GLN A 287 18.34 2.73 12.67
CA GLN A 287 19.80 2.68 12.72
C GLN A 287 20.39 1.49 11.92
N GLY A 288 19.67 0.37 11.87
CA GLY A 288 20.06 -0.82 11.10
C GLY A 288 19.83 -0.74 9.59
N THR A 289 19.23 0.35 9.07
CA THR A 289 18.90 0.52 7.64
C THR A 289 19.77 1.58 6.95
N ASP A 290 20.82 2.05 7.61
CA ASP A 290 21.61 3.19 7.11
C ASP A 290 22.51 2.78 5.93
N HIS A 291 22.02 2.97 4.71
CA HIS A 291 22.79 2.75 3.48
C HIS A 291 24.04 3.64 3.40
N ASN A 292 24.05 4.83 4.00
CA ASN A 292 25.23 5.69 4.00
C ASN A 292 26.29 5.20 4.99
N ARG A 293 25.89 4.76 6.20
CA ARG A 293 26.80 4.07 7.13
C ARG A 293 27.27 2.74 6.55
N ALA A 294 26.40 1.97 5.91
CA ALA A 294 26.77 0.75 5.21
C ALA A 294 27.74 1.02 4.05
N GLN A 295 27.52 2.07 3.25
CA GLN A 295 28.39 2.47 2.14
C GLN A 295 29.71 3.10 2.64
N ILE A 296 29.72 3.83 3.76
CA ILE A 296 30.94 4.32 4.41
C ILE A 296 31.73 3.14 5.01
N ILE A 297 31.07 2.16 5.62
CA ILE A 297 31.68 0.92 6.13
C ILE A 297 32.13 0.01 4.99
N LEU A 298 31.40 -0.05 3.86
CA LEU A 298 31.74 -0.85 2.67
C LEU A 298 32.82 -0.21 1.80
N SER A 299 32.83 1.12 1.65
CA SER A 299 33.90 1.86 0.95
C SER A 299 35.15 2.02 1.82
N SER A 300 34.99 2.06 3.14
CA SER A 300 36.05 1.74 4.09
C SER A 300 36.52 0.32 3.82
N ARG A 301 35.69 -0.72 3.97
CA ARG A 301 36.07 -2.13 3.73
C ARG A 301 36.60 -2.43 2.34
N SER A 302 36.27 -1.73 1.25
CA SER A 302 36.76 -2.07 -0.09
C SER A 302 38.15 -1.51 -0.38
N HIS A 303 38.43 -0.27 0.03
CA HIS A 303 39.80 0.28 -0.01
C HIS A 303 40.66 -0.31 1.11
N MET A 304 40.12 -0.34 2.33
CA MET A 304 40.77 -0.92 3.50
C MET A 304 40.98 -2.43 3.34
N ASN A 305 40.10 -3.24 2.73
CA ASN A 305 40.48 -4.64 2.47
C ASN A 305 41.58 -4.76 1.42
N ARG A 306 41.74 -3.82 0.48
CA ARG A 306 42.84 -3.91 -0.49
C ARG A 306 44.16 -3.50 0.15
N GLU A 307 44.19 -2.37 0.85
CA GLU A 307 45.38 -1.85 1.55
C GLU A 307 45.73 -2.66 2.80
N LEU A 308 44.74 -3.14 3.57
CA LEU A 308 44.92 -4.06 4.70
C LEU A 308 45.14 -5.50 4.22
N MET A 309 44.69 -5.91 3.03
CA MET A 309 45.24 -7.14 2.42
C MET A 309 46.68 -6.92 2.02
N ASP A 310 47.07 -5.83 1.35
CA ASP A 310 48.46 -5.62 0.94
C ASP A 310 49.39 -5.50 2.17
N PHE A 311 48.93 -4.85 3.25
CA PHE A 311 49.62 -4.81 4.55
C PHE A 311 49.60 -6.17 5.27
N ARG A 312 48.49 -6.92 5.26
CA ARG A 312 48.45 -8.30 5.79
C ARG A 312 49.22 -9.27 4.90
N ILE A 313 49.38 -9.04 3.60
CA ILE A 313 50.17 -9.85 2.67
C ILE A 313 51.64 -9.50 2.83
N ALA A 314 52.01 -8.25 3.12
CA ALA A 314 53.34 -7.89 3.56
C ALA A 314 53.68 -8.55 4.91
N LYS A 315 52.78 -8.45 5.90
CA LYS A 315 52.94 -9.08 7.22
C LYS A 315 52.90 -10.61 7.14
N LEU A 316 52.05 -11.20 6.31
CA LEU A 316 52.00 -12.64 6.02
C LEU A 316 53.21 -13.07 5.19
N ARG A 317 53.79 -12.26 4.30
CA ARG A 317 55.07 -12.61 3.65
C ARG A 317 56.22 -12.62 4.66
N VAL A 318 56.20 -11.73 5.66
CA VAL A 318 57.14 -11.75 6.78
C VAL A 318 56.88 -12.94 7.71
N GLN A 319 55.63 -13.37 7.91
CA GLN A 319 55.28 -14.53 8.75
C GLN A 319 55.40 -15.90 8.04
N LEU A 320 55.14 -16.00 6.74
CA LEU A 320 55.44 -17.17 5.90
C LEU A 320 56.94 -17.33 5.65
N ALA A 321 57.73 -16.26 5.82
CA ALA A 321 59.19 -16.37 5.89
C ALA A 321 59.67 -16.87 7.27
N SER A 322 58.78 -17.07 8.25
CA SER A 322 59.14 -17.50 9.60
C SER A 322 58.45 -18.76 10.14
N GLU A 323 57.31 -19.23 9.61
CA GLU A 323 56.69 -20.49 10.08
C GLU A 323 55.63 -21.11 9.13
N ASP A 324 55.55 -22.45 9.11
CA ASP A 324 54.64 -23.28 8.29
C ASP A 324 53.19 -23.27 8.83
N ALA A 325 52.42 -22.21 8.52
CA ALA A 325 51.02 -22.08 8.92
C ALA A 325 50.02 -22.42 7.80
N ASP A 326 49.17 -23.42 8.07
CA ASP A 326 48.15 -24.00 7.18
C ASP A 326 47.26 -22.98 6.42
N VAL A 327 47.17 -23.16 5.10
CA VAL A 327 46.38 -22.32 4.18
C VAL A 327 44.88 -22.70 4.19
N GLY A 328 44.53 -23.94 4.54
CA GLY A 328 43.15 -24.44 4.53
C GLY A 328 42.25 -23.73 5.55
N THR A 329 42.70 -23.63 6.79
CA THR A 329 41.97 -23.00 7.90
C THR A 329 41.68 -21.50 7.68
N GLN A 330 42.54 -20.75 6.97
CA GLN A 330 42.25 -19.34 6.65
C GLN A 330 41.16 -19.18 5.58
N LEU A 331 41.10 -20.07 4.59
CA LEU A 331 40.07 -20.03 3.55
C LEU A 331 38.68 -20.29 4.16
N GLN A 332 38.61 -21.22 5.12
CA GLN A 332 37.39 -21.60 5.82
C GLN A 332 36.85 -20.45 6.70
N ARG A 333 37.70 -19.83 7.53
CA ARG A 333 37.34 -18.62 8.31
C ARG A 333 36.85 -17.46 7.43
N THR A 334 37.35 -17.35 6.20
CA THR A 334 36.90 -16.32 5.24
C THR A 334 35.50 -16.64 4.70
N ARG A 335 35.21 -17.93 4.46
CA ARG A 335 33.89 -18.43 4.06
C ARG A 335 32.85 -18.25 5.18
N ASP A 336 33.21 -18.57 6.41
CA ASP A 336 32.32 -18.43 7.58
C ASP A 336 31.95 -16.97 7.83
N ARG A 337 32.91 -16.04 7.73
CA ARG A 337 32.65 -14.59 7.81
C ARG A 337 31.76 -14.08 6.68
N ALA A 338 31.90 -14.62 5.46
CA ALA A 338 31.01 -14.29 4.34
C ALA A 338 29.58 -14.83 4.58
N GLN A 339 29.44 -16.02 5.17
CA GLN A 339 28.15 -16.60 5.54
C GLN A 339 27.49 -15.84 6.70
N GLN A 340 28.25 -15.46 7.73
CA GLN A 340 27.77 -14.59 8.82
C GLN A 340 27.27 -13.24 8.28
N TYR A 341 28.01 -12.62 7.34
CA TYR A 341 27.57 -11.39 6.69
C TYR A 341 26.26 -11.57 5.91
N LEU A 342 26.08 -12.70 5.23
CA LEU A 342 24.86 -13.00 4.47
C LEU A 342 23.67 -13.33 5.39
N ILE A 343 23.91 -13.97 6.53
CA ILE A 343 22.92 -14.18 7.60
C ILE A 343 22.51 -12.85 8.24
N GLN A 344 23.48 -11.98 8.57
CA GLN A 344 23.21 -10.62 9.06
C GLN A 344 22.41 -9.81 8.03
N HIS A 345 22.81 -9.79 6.77
CA HIS A 345 22.08 -9.10 5.71
C HIS A 345 20.64 -9.63 5.57
N THR A 346 20.45 -10.95 5.66
CA THR A 346 19.11 -11.57 5.63
C THR A 346 18.27 -11.21 6.86
N ALA A 347 18.88 -11.11 8.05
CA ALA A 347 18.22 -10.68 9.27
C ALA A 347 17.82 -9.19 9.21
N HIS A 348 18.69 -8.31 8.74
CA HIS A 348 18.40 -6.90 8.48
C HIS A 348 17.26 -6.73 7.45
N MET A 349 17.24 -7.53 6.38
CA MET A 349 16.14 -7.54 5.40
C MET A 349 14.80 -7.96 6.01
N ARG A 350 14.79 -8.96 6.92
CA ARG A 350 13.56 -9.34 7.67
C ARG A 350 13.10 -8.26 8.64
N GLN A 351 14.02 -7.61 9.33
CA GLN A 351 13.67 -6.48 10.21
C GLN A 351 13.07 -5.31 9.41
N LEU A 352 13.61 -5.01 8.21
CA LEU A 352 13.04 -4.01 7.31
C LEU A 352 11.63 -4.40 6.82
N SER A 353 11.43 -5.67 6.43
CA SER A 353 10.10 -6.20 6.09
C SER A 353 9.10 -6.00 7.23
N ASN A 354 9.48 -6.31 8.47
CA ASN A 354 8.62 -6.12 9.64
C ASN A 354 8.28 -4.64 9.92
N ILE A 355 9.21 -3.70 9.66
CA ILE A 355 8.89 -2.26 9.71
C ILE A 355 7.84 -1.91 8.66
N VAL A 356 8.05 -2.31 7.40
CA VAL A 356 7.11 -2.01 6.30
C VAL A 356 5.75 -2.62 6.56
N GLN A 357 5.70 -3.84 7.10
CA GLN A 357 4.45 -4.47 7.52
C GLN A 357 3.78 -3.72 8.68
N THR A 358 4.52 -3.26 9.69
CA THR A 358 3.94 -2.55 10.84
C THR A 358 3.43 -1.16 10.46
N VAL A 359 4.25 -0.37 9.74
CA VAL A 359 3.87 0.96 9.23
C VAL A 359 2.77 0.85 8.18
N GLY A 360 2.83 -0.17 7.31
CA GLY A 360 1.79 -0.50 6.33
C GLY A 360 0.47 -0.89 6.98
N CYS A 361 0.48 -1.76 8.00
CA CYS A 361 -0.73 -2.10 8.77
C CYS A 361 -1.30 -0.88 9.48
N GLY A 362 -0.47 -0.02 10.09
CA GLY A 362 -0.92 1.24 10.67
C GLY A 362 -1.56 2.18 9.64
N PHE A 363 -0.94 2.30 8.46
CA PHE A 363 -1.48 3.10 7.35
C PHE A 363 -2.81 2.54 6.81
N ILE A 364 -2.93 1.21 6.65
CA ILE A 364 -4.15 0.55 6.19
C ILE A 364 -5.26 0.64 7.26
N ALA A 365 -4.93 0.50 8.55
CA ALA A 365 -5.88 0.69 9.64
C ALA A 365 -6.43 2.13 9.66
N LEU A 366 -5.57 3.13 9.46
CA LEU A 366 -5.96 4.54 9.41
C LEU A 366 -6.75 4.87 8.14
N LEU A 367 -6.43 4.25 7.00
CA LEU A 367 -7.21 4.33 5.76
C LEU A 367 -8.58 3.63 5.92
N GLY A 368 -8.65 2.56 6.71
CA GLY A 368 -9.90 1.93 7.13
C GLY A 368 -10.74 2.82 8.03
N ALA A 369 -10.13 3.47 9.03
CA ALA A 369 -10.79 4.47 9.86
C ALA A 369 -11.34 5.65 9.02
N LEU A 370 -10.58 6.12 8.04
CA LEU A 370 -11.02 7.14 7.09
C LEU A 370 -12.17 6.66 6.18
N PHE A 371 -12.14 5.40 5.74
CA PHE A 371 -13.24 4.81 4.97
C PHE A 371 -14.52 4.67 5.79
N ILE A 372 -14.42 4.21 7.05
CA ILE A 372 -15.55 4.14 7.99
C ILE A 372 -16.13 5.53 8.22
N ALA A 373 -15.28 6.52 8.49
CA ALA A 373 -15.67 7.91 8.60
C ALA A 373 -16.43 8.41 7.37
N PHE A 374 -15.97 8.10 6.16
CA PHE A 374 -16.65 8.49 4.93
C PHE A 374 -17.99 7.76 4.71
N GLN A 375 -18.17 6.55 5.26
CA GLN A 375 -19.46 5.84 5.24
C GLN A 375 -20.45 6.39 6.28
N LEU A 376 -19.94 6.94 7.40
CA LEU A 376 -20.75 7.62 8.40
C LEU A 376 -21.41 8.91 7.87
N TRP A 377 -20.96 9.47 6.75
CA TRP A 377 -21.63 10.57 6.02
C TRP A 377 -23.08 10.24 5.61
N ALA A 378 -23.47 8.97 5.53
CA ALA A 378 -24.85 8.56 5.30
C ALA A 378 -25.76 8.68 6.54
N ALA A 379 -25.19 9.01 7.70
CA ALA A 379 -25.92 9.36 8.91
C ALA A 379 -26.08 10.87 8.99
N ASP A 380 -27.33 11.36 9.03
CA ASP A 380 -27.64 12.74 9.41
C ASP A 380 -27.36 12.94 10.92
N SER A 381 -26.08 12.91 11.31
CA SER A 381 -25.63 12.97 12.69
C SER A 381 -24.40 13.86 12.81
N HIS A 382 -24.59 15.02 13.44
CA HIS A 382 -23.54 16.00 13.71
C HIS A 382 -22.23 15.38 14.27
N ILE A 383 -22.33 14.39 15.16
CA ILE A 383 -21.14 13.73 15.74
C ILE A 383 -20.34 12.96 14.68
N ALA A 384 -20.98 12.42 13.65
CA ALA A 384 -20.32 11.73 12.54
C ALA A 384 -19.44 12.67 11.70
N ASP A 385 -19.97 13.82 11.29
CA ASP A 385 -19.23 14.83 10.51
C ASP A 385 -18.01 15.35 11.27
N MET A 386 -18.15 15.59 12.59
CA MET A 386 -17.03 15.97 13.44
C MET A 386 -15.95 14.87 13.47
N VAL A 387 -16.32 13.63 13.81
CA VAL A 387 -15.40 12.50 13.90
C VAL A 387 -14.72 12.23 12.55
N GLN A 388 -15.45 12.40 11.45
CA GLN A 388 -14.92 12.28 10.09
C GLN A 388 -13.85 13.34 9.80
N CYS A 389 -14.11 14.62 10.12
CA CYS A 389 -13.12 15.68 9.98
C CYS A 389 -11.85 15.39 10.80
N PHE A 390 -11.99 14.99 12.07
CA PHE A 390 -10.84 14.64 12.91
C PHE A 390 -10.04 13.47 12.34
N LEU A 391 -10.69 12.36 11.94
CA LEU A 391 -10.01 11.20 11.35
C LEU A 391 -9.30 11.53 10.04
N ALA A 392 -9.89 12.37 9.19
CA ALA A 392 -9.24 12.84 7.96
C ALA A 392 -7.98 13.68 8.25
N PHE A 393 -8.03 14.60 9.21
CA PHE A 393 -6.85 15.38 9.60
C PHE A 393 -5.79 14.55 10.34
N PHE A 394 -6.19 13.56 11.15
CA PHE A 394 -5.23 12.58 11.71
C PHE A 394 -4.56 11.77 10.61
N PHE A 395 -5.30 11.33 9.58
CA PHE A 395 -4.72 10.62 8.43
C PHE A 395 -3.70 11.49 7.68
N LEU A 396 -4.05 12.73 7.34
CA LEU A 396 -3.14 13.67 6.67
C LEU A 396 -1.90 13.98 7.53
N THR A 397 -2.07 14.16 8.83
CA THR A 397 -0.99 14.44 9.78
C THR A 397 -0.08 13.24 9.97
N PHE A 398 -0.62 12.03 10.05
CA PHE A 398 0.15 10.79 10.12
C PHE A 398 0.93 10.53 8.84
N LEU A 399 0.33 10.79 7.67
CA LEU A 399 1.02 10.68 6.38
C LEU A 399 2.16 11.72 6.29
N ALA A 400 1.91 12.98 6.66
CA ALA A 400 2.95 14.01 6.72
C ALA A 400 4.06 13.64 7.73
N PHE A 401 3.70 13.11 8.89
CA PHE A 401 4.63 12.61 9.89
C PHE A 401 5.47 11.44 9.37
N ILE A 402 4.89 10.49 8.64
CA ILE A 402 5.65 9.40 7.99
C ILE A 402 6.64 9.99 6.99
N CYS A 403 6.18 10.83 6.06
CA CYS A 403 7.04 11.43 5.03
C CYS A 403 8.18 12.27 5.63
N LEU A 404 7.94 13.02 6.71
CA LEU A 404 8.94 13.89 7.33
C LEU A 404 9.88 13.14 8.30
N SER A 405 9.33 12.33 9.20
CA SER A 405 10.10 11.62 10.24
C SER A 405 10.83 10.39 9.72
N PHE A 406 10.34 9.80 8.62
CA PHE A 406 10.93 8.60 8.02
C PHE A 406 11.48 8.84 6.61
N ASN A 407 11.74 10.08 6.17
CA ASN A 407 12.20 10.38 4.79
C ASN A 407 13.32 9.45 4.24
N ARG A 408 14.30 9.05 5.08
CA ARG A 408 15.37 8.09 4.71
C ARG A 408 14.84 6.65 4.56
N ILE A 409 13.94 6.21 5.45
CA ILE A 409 13.20 4.96 5.28
C ILE A 409 12.27 5.05 4.07
N TRP A 410 11.64 6.20 3.78
CA TRP A 410 10.82 6.39 2.59
C TRP A 410 11.65 6.25 1.31
N GLN A 411 12.89 6.75 1.29
CA GLN A 411 13.82 6.54 0.17
C GLN A 411 14.28 5.08 0.06
N ALA A 412 14.70 4.46 1.17
CA ALA A 412 15.10 3.04 1.18
C ALA A 412 13.93 2.09 0.83
N MET A 413 12.74 2.38 1.37
CA MET A 413 11.48 1.70 1.07
C MET A 413 11.04 1.99 -0.36
N SER A 414 11.27 3.17 -0.93
CA SER A 414 10.98 3.44 -2.35
C SER A 414 11.88 2.62 -3.26
N ALA A 415 13.17 2.49 -2.94
CA ALA A 415 14.08 1.60 -3.67
C ALA A 415 13.67 0.12 -3.54
N TRP A 416 13.38 -0.33 -2.32
CA TRP A 416 12.90 -1.70 -2.07
C TRP A 416 11.52 -1.99 -2.71
N LEU A 417 10.61 -1.02 -2.67
CA LEU A 417 9.30 -1.08 -3.30
C LEU A 417 9.46 -1.15 -4.82
N GLN A 418 10.34 -0.34 -5.41
CA GLN A 418 10.73 -0.46 -6.81
C GLN A 418 11.24 -1.85 -7.17
N ASP A 419 11.88 -2.56 -6.24
CA ASP A 419 12.37 -3.91 -6.45
C ASP A 419 11.32 -5.03 -6.28
N LEU A 420 10.25 -4.81 -5.53
CA LEU A 420 9.22 -5.82 -5.28
C LEU A 420 8.55 -6.32 -6.58
N PRO A 421 8.34 -7.64 -6.73
CA PRO A 421 7.65 -8.20 -7.90
C PRO A 421 6.19 -7.72 -8.00
N MET A 422 5.51 -7.52 -6.87
CA MET A 422 4.15 -6.95 -6.86
C MET A 422 4.11 -5.48 -7.31
N TRP A 423 5.11 -4.66 -6.97
CA TRP A 423 5.16 -3.27 -7.43
C TRP A 423 5.53 -3.18 -8.91
N LYS A 424 6.50 -3.97 -9.38
CA LYS A 424 6.81 -4.11 -10.82
C LYS A 424 5.57 -4.55 -11.60
N SER A 425 4.78 -5.49 -11.06
CA SER A 425 3.50 -5.91 -11.64
C SER A 425 2.44 -4.79 -11.61
N MET A 426 2.37 -4.01 -10.52
CA MET A 426 1.45 -2.88 -10.39
C MET A 426 1.79 -1.74 -11.35
N LEU A 427 3.07 -1.43 -11.56
CA LEU A 427 3.52 -0.48 -12.58
C LEU A 427 3.16 -0.96 -13.98
N GLY A 428 3.40 -2.24 -14.30
CA GLY A 428 2.97 -2.85 -15.58
C GLY A 428 1.44 -2.79 -15.76
N ILE A 429 0.67 -2.93 -14.68
CA ILE A 429 -0.78 -2.71 -14.69
C ILE A 429 -1.11 -1.23 -14.99
N CYS A 430 -0.48 -0.27 -14.32
CA CYS A 430 -0.68 1.16 -14.58
C CYS A 430 -0.29 1.58 -16.01
N GLU A 431 0.71 0.94 -16.59
CA GLU A 431 1.13 1.16 -17.98
C GLU A 431 0.25 0.46 -19.03
N SER A 432 -0.64 -0.44 -18.62
CA SER A 432 -1.52 -1.17 -19.54
C SER A 432 -2.52 -0.27 -20.28
N SER A 433 -3.00 -0.71 -21.45
CA SER A 433 -4.01 0.01 -22.23
C SER A 433 -5.32 0.24 -21.47
N TRP A 434 -5.70 -0.68 -20.57
CA TRP A 434 -6.94 -0.57 -19.80
C TRP A 434 -6.83 0.44 -18.65
N ALA A 435 -5.68 0.51 -17.97
CA ALA A 435 -5.43 1.51 -16.94
C ALA A 435 -5.29 2.92 -17.53
N ARG A 436 -4.56 3.05 -18.66
CA ARG A 436 -4.50 4.30 -19.43
C ARG A 436 -5.89 4.75 -19.90
N ALA A 437 -6.73 3.81 -20.37
CA ALA A 437 -8.11 4.10 -20.72
C ALA A 437 -8.94 4.55 -19.51
N GLY A 438 -8.87 3.86 -18.38
CA GLY A 438 -9.57 4.24 -17.14
C GLY A 438 -9.18 5.65 -16.65
N PHE A 439 -7.88 5.95 -16.64
CA PHE A 439 -7.37 7.29 -16.33
C PHE A 439 -7.92 8.35 -17.29
N LEU A 440 -7.90 8.09 -18.60
CA LEU A 440 -8.48 8.99 -19.60
C LEU A 440 -9.98 9.18 -19.41
N VAL A 441 -10.76 8.11 -19.21
CA VAL A 441 -12.21 8.20 -18.97
C VAL A 441 -12.49 9.12 -17.79
N LEU A 442 -11.78 8.95 -16.66
CA LEU A 442 -11.99 9.74 -15.45
C LEU A 442 -11.51 11.19 -15.58
N MET A 443 -10.37 11.44 -16.24
CA MET A 443 -9.72 12.76 -16.30
C MET A 443 -10.19 13.63 -17.48
N LEU A 444 -10.87 13.07 -18.47
CA LEU A 444 -11.33 13.80 -19.66
C LEU A 444 -12.12 15.10 -19.34
N PRO A 445 -13.02 15.15 -18.32
CA PRO A 445 -13.73 16.39 -17.96
C PRO A 445 -12.82 17.52 -17.47
N LEU A 446 -11.66 17.18 -16.90
CA LEU A 446 -10.69 18.15 -16.36
C LEU A 446 -9.69 18.62 -17.41
N LEU A 447 -9.56 17.89 -18.53
CA LEU A 447 -8.59 18.19 -19.59
C LEU A 447 -8.71 19.62 -20.15
N PRO A 448 -9.90 20.19 -20.46
CA PRO A 448 -10.02 21.55 -20.97
C PRO A 448 -9.46 22.61 -20.00
N LEU A 449 -9.68 22.43 -18.70
CA LEU A 449 -9.17 23.33 -17.66
C LEU A 449 -7.65 23.26 -17.58
N VAL A 450 -7.06 22.06 -17.60
CA VAL A 450 -5.60 21.87 -17.60
C VAL A 450 -4.95 22.47 -18.85
N LEU A 451 -5.59 22.31 -20.02
CA LEU A 451 -5.12 22.90 -21.27
C LEU A 451 -5.18 24.43 -21.26
N ALA A 452 -6.28 25.02 -20.77
CA ALA A 452 -6.41 26.47 -20.61
C ALA A 452 -5.35 27.02 -19.66
N MET A 453 -5.17 26.41 -18.48
CA MET A 453 -4.12 26.78 -17.52
C MET A 453 -2.70 26.66 -18.11
N SER A 454 -2.45 25.65 -18.93
CA SER A 454 -1.18 25.50 -19.65
C SER A 454 -0.98 26.58 -20.71
N ALA A 455 -2.02 26.93 -21.47
CA ALA A 455 -1.93 27.98 -22.48
C ALA A 455 -1.70 29.37 -21.87
N VAL A 456 -2.39 29.70 -20.77
CA VAL A 456 -2.16 30.96 -20.04
C VAL A 456 -0.74 30.99 -19.43
N ASN A 457 -0.26 29.89 -18.84
CA ASN A 457 1.13 29.80 -18.35
C ASN A 457 2.13 30.01 -19.49
N GLN A 458 1.95 29.35 -20.64
CA GLN A 458 2.84 29.52 -21.79
C GLN A 458 2.81 30.96 -22.35
N ALA A 459 1.65 31.63 -22.37
CA ALA A 459 1.56 33.04 -22.73
C ALA A 459 2.35 33.94 -21.75
N VAL A 460 2.25 33.69 -20.43
CA VAL A 460 3.03 34.41 -19.41
C VAL A 460 4.53 34.16 -19.58
N ARG A 461 4.97 32.93 -19.91
CA ARG A 461 6.38 32.63 -20.22
C ARG A 461 6.89 33.41 -21.44
N SER A 462 6.09 33.50 -22.50
CA SER A 462 6.44 34.28 -23.70
C SER A 462 6.52 35.78 -23.39
N LEU A 463 5.61 36.32 -22.58
CA LEU A 463 5.68 37.71 -22.10
C LEU A 463 6.92 37.98 -21.23
N ARG A 464 7.40 36.98 -20.49
CA ARG A 464 8.65 37.04 -19.70
C ARG A 464 9.93 36.82 -20.52
N GLY A 465 9.83 36.60 -21.84
CA GLY A 465 10.99 36.30 -22.70
C GLY A 465 11.65 34.94 -22.44
N LEU A 466 11.01 34.04 -21.67
CA LEU A 466 11.58 32.74 -21.28
C LEU A 466 11.47 31.67 -22.38
N HIS A 467 10.82 31.97 -23.51
CA HIS A 467 10.69 31.06 -24.64
C HIS A 467 10.63 31.84 -25.97
N PRO A 468 11.50 31.55 -26.95
CA PRO A 468 11.35 32.09 -28.30
C PRO A 468 10.04 31.54 -28.91
N GLY A 469 9.24 32.42 -29.50
CA GLY A 469 7.83 32.14 -29.82
C GLY A 469 7.59 30.97 -30.78
N GLY A 470 6.42 30.32 -30.64
CA GLY A 470 5.97 29.27 -31.58
C GLY A 470 5.08 28.17 -31.00
N ARG A 471 4.85 28.12 -29.69
CA ARG A 471 4.07 27.05 -29.01
C ARG A 471 3.01 27.62 -28.08
N CYS A 472 1.79 27.06 -28.16
CA CYS A 472 0.63 27.50 -27.36
C CYS A 472 0.46 26.76 -26.02
N LEU A 473 1.27 25.74 -25.71
CA LEU A 473 1.19 24.94 -24.48
C LEU A 473 2.57 24.85 -23.82
N THR A 474 2.60 24.63 -22.51
CA THR A 474 3.85 24.44 -21.78
C THR A 474 4.53 23.13 -22.15
N GLU A 475 5.87 23.14 -22.15
CA GLU A 475 6.69 21.97 -22.52
C GLU A 475 6.38 20.71 -21.70
N ARG A 476 5.89 20.85 -20.45
CA ARG A 476 5.41 19.74 -19.62
C ARG A 476 4.22 19.02 -20.26
N ILE A 477 3.19 19.79 -20.60
CA ILE A 477 1.98 19.27 -21.22
C ILE A 477 2.30 18.76 -22.63
N GLN A 478 3.19 19.43 -23.35
CA GLN A 478 3.65 18.96 -24.66
C GLN A 478 4.48 17.65 -24.58
N ALA A 479 5.30 17.46 -23.54
CA ALA A 479 6.02 16.21 -23.30
C ALA A 479 5.05 15.06 -22.95
N VAL A 480 4.03 15.33 -22.13
CA VAL A 480 2.94 14.38 -21.87
C VAL A 480 2.20 14.03 -23.17
N PHE A 481 1.84 15.02 -24.00
CA PHE A 481 1.23 14.74 -25.31
C PHE A 481 2.17 13.97 -26.26
N ALA A 482 3.48 14.24 -26.26
CA ALA A 482 4.45 13.51 -27.06
C ALA A 482 4.61 12.05 -26.59
N GLN A 483 4.50 11.79 -25.28
CA GLN A 483 4.45 10.44 -24.72
C GLN A 483 3.13 9.75 -25.08
N MET A 484 1.99 10.44 -24.94
CA MET A 484 0.67 9.95 -25.31
C MET A 484 0.54 9.68 -26.82
N ALA A 485 1.22 10.44 -27.68
CA ALA A 485 1.25 10.21 -29.12
C ALA A 485 1.86 8.83 -29.50
N ARG A 486 2.72 8.27 -28.64
CA ARG A 486 3.31 6.92 -28.79
C ARG A 486 2.39 5.80 -28.30
N TRP A 487 1.22 6.10 -27.74
CA TRP A 487 0.32 5.10 -27.19
C TRP A 487 -0.49 4.36 -28.26
N GLU A 488 -0.90 3.14 -27.93
CA GLU A 488 -1.79 2.31 -28.75
C GLU A 488 -3.25 2.80 -28.70
N TRP A 489 -3.52 3.95 -29.31
CA TRP A 489 -4.82 4.62 -29.28
C TRP A 489 -6.01 3.74 -29.68
N VAL A 490 -5.83 2.80 -30.61
CA VAL A 490 -6.87 1.84 -31.05
C VAL A 490 -7.23 0.84 -29.94
N SER A 491 -6.25 0.41 -29.15
CA SER A 491 -6.46 -0.45 -27.96
C SER A 491 -7.10 0.36 -26.83
N ILE A 492 -6.56 1.54 -26.53
CA ILE A 492 -7.04 2.44 -25.47
C ILE A 492 -8.49 2.87 -25.72
N ALA A 493 -8.85 3.27 -26.93
CA ALA A 493 -10.23 3.61 -27.28
C ALA A 493 -11.17 2.40 -27.10
N SER A 494 -10.73 1.20 -27.49
CA SER A 494 -11.50 -0.04 -27.29
C SER A 494 -11.73 -0.36 -25.81
N TRP A 495 -10.77 -0.08 -24.93
CA TRP A 495 -10.91 -0.20 -23.47
C TRP A 495 -11.71 0.94 -22.84
N ALA A 496 -11.69 2.15 -23.40
CA ALA A 496 -12.47 3.29 -22.91
C ALA A 496 -13.98 3.02 -22.96
N TYR A 497 -14.48 2.29 -23.98
CA TYR A 497 -15.85 1.79 -23.99
C TYR A 497 -16.16 0.92 -22.77
N VAL A 498 -15.28 -0.04 -22.44
CA VAL A 498 -15.47 -0.97 -21.31
C VAL A 498 -15.48 -0.21 -19.98
N MET A 499 -14.54 0.73 -19.80
CA MET A 499 -14.47 1.56 -18.58
C MET A 499 -15.68 2.49 -18.45
N ALA A 500 -16.15 3.07 -19.55
CA ALA A 500 -17.37 3.88 -19.57
C ALA A 500 -18.63 3.05 -19.25
N VAL A 501 -18.75 1.83 -19.79
CA VAL A 501 -19.82 0.89 -19.42
C VAL A 501 -19.79 0.55 -17.93
N ILE A 502 -18.62 0.26 -17.37
CA ILE A 502 -18.45 0.00 -15.93
C ILE A 502 -18.92 1.21 -15.10
N LEU A 503 -18.52 2.42 -15.48
CA LEU A 503 -18.91 3.66 -14.79
C LEU A 503 -20.43 3.92 -14.85
N ILE A 504 -21.06 3.63 -15.99
CA ILE A 504 -22.52 3.70 -16.17
C ILE A 504 -23.23 2.67 -15.30
N LEU A 505 -22.82 1.40 -15.37
CA LEU A 505 -23.42 0.30 -14.61
C LEU A 505 -23.28 0.52 -13.10
N TYR A 506 -22.14 1.01 -12.63
CA TYR A 506 -21.89 1.35 -11.23
C TYR A 506 -22.92 2.34 -10.66
N LYS A 507 -23.38 3.32 -11.45
CA LYS A 507 -24.41 4.28 -11.03
C LYS A 507 -25.84 3.76 -11.21
N ILE A 508 -26.08 2.96 -12.26
CA ILE A 508 -27.42 2.50 -12.63
C ILE A 508 -27.88 1.32 -11.76
N ILE A 509 -27.02 0.33 -11.51
CA ILE A 509 -27.40 -0.94 -10.86
C ILE A 509 -28.01 -0.73 -9.46
N PRO A 510 -27.46 0.12 -8.56
CA PRO A 510 -28.03 0.32 -7.23
C PRO A 510 -29.47 0.86 -7.26
N ILE A 511 -29.82 1.69 -8.25
CA ILE A 511 -31.16 2.29 -8.39
C ILE A 511 -32.18 1.18 -8.71
N PHE A 512 -31.90 0.36 -9.73
CA PHE A 512 -32.76 -0.76 -10.09
C PHE A 512 -32.79 -1.86 -9.02
N LEU A 513 -31.68 -2.08 -8.32
CA LEU A 513 -31.62 -3.01 -7.18
C LEU A 513 -32.54 -2.56 -6.04
N ASN A 514 -32.60 -1.27 -5.72
CA ASN A 514 -33.52 -0.75 -4.70
C ASN A 514 -34.99 -0.96 -5.08
N VAL A 515 -35.36 -0.73 -6.36
CA VAL A 515 -36.71 -0.99 -6.86
C VAL A 515 -37.06 -2.48 -6.77
N LEU A 516 -36.14 -3.36 -7.19
CA LEU A 516 -36.31 -4.80 -7.07
C LEU A 516 -36.49 -5.23 -5.61
N LEU A 517 -35.69 -4.69 -4.69
CA LEU A 517 -35.79 -5.01 -3.26
C LEU A 517 -37.10 -4.50 -2.63
N ALA A 518 -37.62 -3.34 -3.01
CA ALA A 518 -38.94 -2.88 -2.56
C ALA A 518 -40.08 -3.76 -3.12
N TRP A 519 -39.99 -4.16 -4.40
CA TRP A 519 -40.93 -5.11 -4.99
C TRP A 519 -40.93 -6.47 -4.28
N LEU A 520 -39.74 -7.00 -3.99
CA LEU A 520 -39.57 -8.21 -3.17
C LEU A 520 -40.15 -8.01 -1.76
N LYS A 521 -39.94 -6.86 -1.12
CA LYS A 521 -40.52 -6.53 0.20
C LYS A 521 -42.05 -6.60 0.19
N SER A 522 -42.69 -6.00 -0.82
CA SER A 522 -44.15 -6.00 -1.00
C SER A 522 -44.71 -7.41 -1.20
N PHE A 523 -44.06 -8.24 -2.01
CA PHE A 523 -44.47 -9.64 -2.17
C PHE A 523 -44.40 -10.43 -0.85
N VAL A 524 -43.36 -10.17 -0.04
CA VAL A 524 -43.11 -10.88 1.22
C VAL A 524 -44.04 -10.47 2.36
N THR A 525 -44.71 -9.31 2.30
CA THR A 525 -45.62 -8.89 3.40
C THR A 525 -46.82 -9.81 3.59
N ASN A 526 -47.19 -10.58 2.57
CA ASN A 526 -48.36 -11.44 2.56
C ASN A 526 -48.05 -12.91 2.91
N LEU A 527 -46.81 -13.22 3.27
CA LEU A 527 -46.35 -14.59 3.56
C LEU A 527 -46.31 -14.87 5.08
N PRO A 528 -46.64 -16.10 5.52
CA PRO A 528 -46.39 -16.54 6.89
C PRO A 528 -44.89 -16.58 7.17
N PHE A 529 -44.47 -16.48 8.43
CA PHE A 529 -43.05 -16.32 8.81
C PHE A 529 -42.10 -17.37 8.21
N LEU A 530 -42.50 -18.64 8.11
CA LEU A 530 -41.69 -19.67 7.43
C LEU A 530 -41.54 -19.42 5.92
N GLY A 531 -42.60 -18.90 5.28
CA GLY A 531 -42.58 -18.46 3.89
C GLY A 531 -41.69 -17.22 3.69
N ILE A 532 -41.66 -16.30 4.65
CA ILE A 532 -40.71 -15.17 4.67
C ILE A 532 -39.26 -15.70 4.65
N LEU A 533 -38.91 -16.63 5.55
CA LEU A 533 -37.57 -17.21 5.61
C LEU A 533 -37.19 -17.95 4.31
N GLY A 534 -38.07 -18.80 3.80
CA GLY A 534 -37.85 -19.55 2.55
C GLY A 534 -37.71 -18.64 1.33
N PHE A 535 -38.52 -17.59 1.23
CA PHE A 535 -38.43 -16.61 0.16
C PHE A 535 -37.16 -15.77 0.26
N THR A 536 -36.83 -15.23 1.44
CA THR A 536 -35.60 -14.45 1.64
C THR A 536 -34.35 -15.28 1.30
N PHE A 537 -34.34 -16.57 1.64
CA PHE A 537 -33.30 -17.50 1.22
C PHE A 537 -33.26 -17.68 -0.31
N GLY A 538 -34.39 -17.97 -0.96
CA GLY A 538 -34.46 -18.17 -2.42
C GLY A 538 -34.09 -16.93 -3.24
N ALA A 539 -34.63 -15.77 -2.86
CA ALA A 539 -34.32 -14.48 -3.50
C ALA A 539 -32.85 -14.07 -3.26
N GLY A 540 -32.35 -14.25 -2.03
CA GLY A 540 -30.94 -14.03 -1.71
C GLY A 540 -30.01 -14.95 -2.51
N MET A 541 -30.38 -16.22 -2.67
CA MET A 541 -29.62 -17.20 -3.46
C MET A 541 -29.54 -16.77 -4.92
N PHE A 542 -30.66 -16.38 -5.52
CA PHE A 542 -30.70 -15.85 -6.88
C PHE A 542 -29.83 -14.60 -7.04
N LEU A 543 -29.96 -13.62 -6.14
CA LEU A 543 -29.17 -12.40 -6.16
C LEU A 543 -27.65 -12.68 -6.04
N PHE A 544 -27.24 -13.61 -5.18
CA PHE A 544 -25.84 -14.04 -5.10
C PHE A 544 -25.33 -14.74 -6.37
N MET A 545 -26.19 -15.34 -7.21
CA MET A 545 -25.73 -15.93 -8.48
C MET A 545 -25.45 -14.87 -9.56
N LEU A 546 -25.91 -13.63 -9.38
CA LEU A 546 -25.71 -12.54 -10.33
C LEU A 546 -24.33 -11.87 -10.10
N PRO A 547 -23.39 -11.90 -11.07
CA PRO A 547 -22.06 -11.31 -10.91
C PRO A 547 -21.99 -9.84 -10.45
N PRO A 548 -22.91 -8.93 -10.87
CA PRO A 548 -22.81 -7.53 -10.51
C PRO A 548 -23.53 -7.15 -9.20
N VAL A 549 -24.20 -8.09 -8.53
CA VAL A 549 -24.94 -7.79 -7.29
C VAL A 549 -23.99 -7.98 -6.09
N PRO A 550 -23.71 -6.92 -5.31
CA PRO A 550 -22.89 -7.05 -4.12
C PRO A 550 -23.68 -7.74 -3.00
N GLY A 551 -23.00 -8.47 -2.11
CA GLY A 551 -23.61 -9.17 -0.99
C GLY A 551 -24.30 -8.28 0.07
N PRO A 552 -23.76 -7.11 0.46
CA PRO A 552 -24.31 -6.34 1.58
C PRO A 552 -25.79 -5.93 1.51
N PRO A 553 -26.35 -5.49 0.37
CA PRO A 553 -27.79 -5.26 0.23
C PRO A 553 -28.67 -6.47 0.57
N ILE A 554 -28.20 -7.70 0.35
CA ILE A 554 -28.96 -8.93 0.60
C ILE A 554 -29.12 -9.16 2.11
N TYR A 555 -28.05 -8.99 2.89
CA TYR A 555 -28.12 -9.13 4.35
C TYR A 555 -28.92 -7.99 5.00
N LEU A 556 -28.76 -6.76 4.50
CA LEU A 556 -29.52 -5.60 4.95
C LEU A 556 -31.03 -5.78 4.66
N PHE A 557 -31.39 -6.28 3.47
CA PHE A 557 -32.77 -6.66 3.14
C PHE A 557 -33.32 -7.75 4.06
N GLY A 558 -32.52 -8.78 4.37
CA GLY A 558 -32.88 -9.80 5.36
C GLY A 558 -33.29 -9.19 6.70
N GLY A 559 -32.48 -8.27 7.23
CA GLY A 559 -32.76 -7.59 8.50
C GLY A 559 -34.04 -6.74 8.48
N LEU A 560 -34.28 -6.01 7.38
CA LEU A 560 -35.52 -5.23 7.18
C LEU A 560 -36.79 -6.09 7.13
N VAL A 561 -36.68 -7.34 6.71
CA VAL A 561 -37.82 -8.20 6.38
C VAL A 561 -38.13 -9.23 7.48
N ILE A 562 -37.10 -9.83 8.09
CA ILE A 562 -37.26 -10.92 9.06
C ILE A 562 -37.47 -10.38 10.48
N SER A 563 -36.68 -9.40 10.91
CA SER A 563 -36.54 -9.06 12.33
C SER A 563 -37.81 -8.50 12.96
N GLY A 564 -38.57 -7.67 12.23
CA GLY A 564 -39.86 -7.14 12.71
C GLY A 564 -41.07 -8.08 12.52
N ARG A 565 -40.90 -9.24 11.87
CA ARG A 565 -41.96 -10.20 11.54
C ARG A 565 -41.88 -11.51 12.34
N SER A 566 -40.90 -11.62 13.24
CA SER A 566 -40.65 -12.81 14.05
C SER A 566 -41.73 -13.01 15.13
N PRO A 567 -42.37 -14.19 15.22
CA PRO A 567 -43.33 -14.49 16.29
C PRO A 567 -42.68 -14.59 17.68
N TYR A 568 -41.35 -14.75 17.73
CA TYR A 568 -40.55 -14.79 18.95
C TYR A 568 -40.06 -13.41 19.40
N GLY A 569 -40.52 -12.33 18.74
CA GLY A 569 -40.11 -10.96 19.01
C GLY A 569 -38.83 -10.55 18.26
N PHE A 570 -38.55 -9.24 18.33
CA PHE A 570 -37.54 -8.56 17.50
C PHE A 570 -36.13 -9.16 17.60
N TRP A 571 -35.61 -9.34 18.82
CA TRP A 571 -34.24 -9.85 19.03
C TRP A 571 -34.05 -11.28 18.52
N TRP A 572 -35.04 -12.16 18.72
CA TRP A 572 -35.02 -13.49 18.11
C TRP A 572 -35.13 -13.43 16.58
N GLY A 573 -35.89 -12.47 16.05
CA GLY A 573 -35.91 -12.16 14.62
C GLY A 573 -34.52 -11.78 14.08
N CYS A 574 -33.78 -10.93 14.79
CA CYS A 574 -32.39 -10.59 14.45
C CYS A 574 -31.48 -11.84 14.44
N VAL A 575 -31.57 -12.70 15.47
CA VAL A 575 -30.77 -13.94 15.54
C VAL A 575 -31.10 -14.89 14.39
N ILE A 576 -32.39 -15.12 14.11
CA ILE A 576 -32.84 -15.95 12.98
C ILE A 576 -32.36 -15.36 11.64
N CYS A 577 -32.43 -14.04 11.47
CA CYS A 577 -31.93 -13.35 10.28
C CYS A 577 -30.42 -13.56 10.10
N ILE A 578 -29.62 -13.38 11.15
CA ILE A 578 -28.16 -13.59 11.11
C ILE A 578 -27.83 -15.02 10.68
N LEU A 579 -28.46 -16.02 11.32
CA LEU A 579 -28.25 -17.42 11.01
C LEU A 579 -28.65 -17.74 9.56
N LEU A 580 -29.80 -17.25 9.10
CA LEU A 580 -30.25 -17.44 7.72
C LEU A 580 -29.27 -16.80 6.73
N CYS A 581 -28.78 -15.58 7.00
CA CYS A 581 -27.82 -14.89 6.13
C CYS A 581 -26.46 -15.60 6.06
N VAL A 582 -25.98 -16.20 7.16
CA VAL A 582 -24.74 -16.99 7.16
C VAL A 582 -24.93 -18.29 6.37
N VAL A 583 -26.02 -19.03 6.60
CA VAL A 583 -26.32 -20.27 5.84
C VAL A 583 -26.48 -19.97 4.35
N LEU A 584 -27.23 -18.91 4.02
CA LEU A 584 -27.40 -18.39 2.65
C LEU A 584 -26.05 -18.12 1.98
N LYS A 585 -25.14 -17.42 2.68
CA LYS A 585 -23.81 -17.09 2.17
C LYS A 585 -22.97 -18.34 1.89
N LEU A 586 -22.92 -19.29 2.83
CA LEU A 586 -22.15 -20.53 2.65
C LEU A 586 -22.73 -21.40 1.52
N ALA A 587 -24.06 -21.48 1.40
CA ALA A 587 -24.75 -22.18 0.31
C ALA A 587 -24.48 -21.51 -1.06
N ALA A 588 -24.53 -20.18 -1.13
CA ALA A 588 -24.22 -19.42 -2.33
C ALA A 588 -22.78 -19.66 -2.78
N CYS A 589 -21.79 -19.56 -1.89
CA CYS A 589 -20.39 -19.86 -2.20
C CYS A 589 -20.21 -21.30 -2.69
N ALA A 590 -20.88 -22.28 -2.07
CA ALA A 590 -20.82 -23.68 -2.48
C ALA A 590 -21.37 -23.90 -3.91
N ILE A 591 -22.51 -23.30 -4.23
CA ILE A 591 -23.15 -23.40 -5.55
C ILE A 591 -22.36 -22.65 -6.62
N GLN A 592 -21.86 -21.45 -6.31
CA GLN A 592 -20.95 -20.69 -7.19
C GLN A 592 -19.68 -21.49 -7.49
N GLN A 593 -19.07 -22.14 -6.48
CA GLN A 593 -17.87 -22.94 -6.66
C GLN A 593 -18.13 -24.21 -7.49
N LYS A 594 -19.19 -24.96 -7.17
CA LYS A 594 -19.47 -26.26 -7.78
C LYS A 594 -20.17 -26.18 -9.13
N ILE A 595 -21.28 -25.46 -9.23
CA ILE A 595 -22.08 -25.41 -10.45
C ILE A 595 -21.41 -24.46 -11.44
N ILE A 596 -21.14 -23.21 -11.05
CA ILE A 596 -20.59 -22.22 -11.99
C ILE A 596 -19.09 -22.46 -12.18
N GLY A 597 -18.29 -22.42 -11.11
CA GLY A 597 -16.83 -22.45 -11.16
C GLY A 597 -16.25 -23.71 -11.81
N GLN A 598 -16.69 -24.92 -11.42
CA GLN A 598 -16.16 -26.15 -12.04
C GLN A 598 -16.60 -26.31 -13.51
N MET A 599 -17.83 -25.91 -13.87
CA MET A 599 -18.28 -25.94 -15.27
C MET A 599 -17.50 -24.94 -16.14
N LEU A 600 -17.29 -23.70 -15.68
CA LEU A 600 -16.47 -22.72 -16.39
C LEU A 600 -15.00 -23.15 -16.45
N GLY A 601 -14.49 -23.78 -15.39
CA GLY A 601 -13.13 -24.34 -15.30
C GLY A 601 -12.86 -25.53 -16.23
N SER A 602 -13.88 -26.10 -16.88
CA SER A 602 -13.68 -27.07 -17.97
C SER A 602 -13.17 -26.42 -19.26
N ARG A 603 -13.44 -25.13 -19.47
CA ARG A 603 -13.13 -24.41 -20.71
C ARG A 603 -11.76 -23.75 -20.64
N GLN A 604 -10.82 -24.20 -21.47
CA GLN A 604 -9.46 -23.62 -21.54
C GLN A 604 -9.47 -22.10 -21.79
N SER A 605 -10.34 -21.61 -22.68
CA SER A 605 -10.50 -20.17 -22.93
C SER A 605 -10.83 -19.36 -21.67
N ILE A 606 -11.62 -19.92 -20.74
CA ILE A 606 -11.94 -19.24 -19.47
C ILE A 606 -10.78 -19.35 -18.49
N ARG A 607 -10.15 -20.53 -18.36
CA ARG A 607 -8.92 -20.71 -17.56
C ARG A 607 -7.84 -19.70 -17.97
N ARG A 608 -7.68 -19.47 -19.28
CA ARG A 608 -6.78 -18.49 -19.90
C ARG A 608 -7.17 -17.04 -19.58
N MET A 609 -8.45 -16.69 -19.77
CA MET A 609 -8.97 -15.34 -19.48
C MET A 609 -8.84 -14.95 -18.00
N VAL A 610 -9.01 -15.93 -17.09
CA VAL A 610 -8.78 -15.77 -15.66
C VAL A 610 -7.28 -15.71 -15.32
N GLY A 611 -6.41 -16.21 -16.20
CA GLY A 611 -4.96 -16.16 -16.03
C GLY A 611 -4.44 -17.12 -14.96
N ILE A 612 -5.03 -18.30 -14.78
CA ILE A 612 -4.65 -19.24 -13.71
C ILE A 612 -3.18 -19.68 -13.75
N HIS A 613 -2.56 -19.63 -14.92
CA HIS A 613 -1.16 -19.96 -15.17
C HIS A 613 -0.20 -18.81 -14.79
N ARG A 614 -0.72 -17.58 -14.64
CA ARG A 614 0.06 -16.39 -14.31
C ARG A 614 0.46 -16.38 -12.82
N PRO A 615 1.64 -15.82 -12.46
CA PRO A 615 2.17 -15.80 -11.10
C PRO A 615 1.16 -15.38 -10.01
N PHE A 616 0.40 -14.31 -10.23
CA PHE A 616 -0.56 -13.78 -9.26
C PHE A 616 -1.66 -14.78 -8.88
N MET A 617 -2.25 -15.47 -9.86
CA MET A 617 -3.27 -16.48 -9.59
C MET A 617 -2.67 -17.72 -8.92
N ARG A 618 -1.44 -18.11 -9.28
CA ARG A 618 -0.71 -19.22 -8.64
C ARG A 618 -0.35 -18.91 -7.18
N ALA A 619 -0.06 -17.66 -6.84
CA ALA A 619 0.10 -17.22 -5.45
C ALA A 619 -1.20 -17.46 -4.65
N ILE A 620 -2.34 -16.98 -5.16
CA ILE A 620 -3.66 -17.20 -4.56
C ILE A 620 -3.99 -18.69 -4.43
N GLU A 621 -3.77 -19.47 -5.50
CA GLU A 621 -3.97 -20.91 -5.52
C GLU A 621 -3.16 -21.61 -4.41
N SER A 622 -1.88 -21.25 -4.26
CA SER A 622 -1.00 -21.83 -3.24
C SER A 622 -1.48 -21.58 -1.81
N ILE A 623 -2.15 -20.44 -1.54
CA ILE A 623 -2.73 -20.10 -0.24
C ILE A 623 -4.03 -20.87 -0.02
N LEU A 624 -4.91 -20.89 -1.02
CA LEU A 624 -6.21 -21.57 -0.94
C LEU A 624 -6.08 -23.10 -0.86
N ARG A 625 -5.01 -23.69 -1.42
CA ARG A 625 -4.71 -25.13 -1.31
C ARG A 625 -4.17 -25.58 0.05
N ARG A 626 -3.66 -24.68 0.91
CA ARG A 626 -3.14 -25.06 2.25
C ARG A 626 -4.24 -25.77 3.06
N PRO A 627 -3.99 -26.90 3.73
CA PRO A 627 -5.01 -27.57 4.54
C PRO A 627 -5.36 -26.76 5.79
N GLY A 628 -6.61 -26.87 6.25
CA GLY A 628 -7.08 -26.30 7.51
C GLY A 628 -7.49 -24.83 7.46
N PHE A 629 -7.77 -24.27 8.64
CA PHE A 629 -8.18 -22.89 8.82
C PHE A 629 -6.94 -21.98 8.91
N ASN A 630 -6.57 -21.34 7.79
CA ASN A 630 -5.39 -20.49 7.68
C ASN A 630 -5.81 -19.03 7.47
N PHE A 631 -5.17 -18.09 8.18
CA PHE A 631 -5.45 -16.65 8.08
C PHE A 631 -5.54 -16.16 6.63
N GLY A 632 -4.52 -16.43 5.79
CA GLY A 632 -4.50 -15.96 4.41
C GLY A 632 -5.63 -16.51 3.54
N LYS A 633 -6.03 -17.77 3.76
CA LYS A 633 -7.21 -18.36 3.11
C LYS A 633 -8.48 -17.62 3.52
N CYS A 634 -8.66 -17.38 4.82
CA CYS A 634 -9.83 -16.70 5.34
C CYS A 634 -9.94 -15.26 4.81
N MET A 635 -8.82 -14.52 4.77
CA MET A 635 -8.79 -13.16 4.24
C MET A 635 -9.11 -13.10 2.73
N ILE A 636 -8.58 -14.03 1.92
CA ILE A 636 -8.94 -14.10 0.49
C ILE A 636 -10.42 -14.42 0.29
N LEU A 637 -10.96 -15.41 1.02
CA LEU A 637 -12.34 -15.88 0.83
C LEU A 637 -13.41 -14.95 1.42
N CYS A 638 -13.06 -14.11 2.40
CA CYS A 638 -13.97 -13.14 3.01
C CYS A 638 -13.76 -11.70 2.51
N GLY A 639 -12.57 -11.37 1.99
CA GLY A 639 -12.24 -10.04 1.45
C GLY A 639 -12.42 -9.92 -0.06
N GLY A 640 -12.17 -10.98 -0.83
CA GLY A 640 -12.41 -10.98 -2.27
C GLY A 640 -13.91 -10.91 -2.60
N PRO A 641 -14.32 -10.33 -3.74
CA PRO A 641 -15.74 -10.22 -4.07
C PRO A 641 -16.39 -11.59 -4.25
N ASP A 642 -17.55 -11.78 -3.63
CA ASP A 642 -18.23 -13.06 -3.41
C ASP A 642 -18.28 -14.00 -4.62
N TRP A 643 -18.87 -13.52 -5.71
CA TRP A 643 -19.08 -14.29 -6.94
C TRP A 643 -17.75 -14.68 -7.61
N PRO A 644 -16.86 -13.73 -7.99
CA PRO A 644 -15.63 -14.10 -8.67
C PRO A 644 -14.69 -14.94 -7.80
N THR A 645 -14.62 -14.72 -6.49
CA THR A 645 -13.77 -15.52 -5.59
C THR A 645 -14.23 -16.98 -5.51
N SER A 646 -15.53 -17.21 -5.34
CA SER A 646 -16.08 -18.57 -5.24
C SER A 646 -16.03 -19.31 -6.58
N VAL A 647 -16.32 -18.61 -7.68
CA VAL A 647 -16.18 -19.13 -9.05
C VAL A 647 -14.71 -19.46 -9.37
N LEU A 648 -13.75 -18.60 -8.99
CA LEU A 648 -12.31 -18.83 -9.15
C LEU A 648 -11.85 -20.07 -8.38
N ALA A 649 -12.29 -20.26 -7.14
CA ALA A 649 -12.00 -21.47 -6.37
C ALA A 649 -12.53 -22.74 -7.06
N GLY A 650 -13.65 -22.64 -7.80
CA GLY A 650 -14.17 -23.72 -8.63
C GLY A 650 -13.34 -23.98 -9.88
N ILE A 651 -12.91 -22.92 -10.57
CA ILE A 651 -12.03 -22.98 -11.76
C ILE A 651 -10.69 -23.63 -11.43
N MET A 652 -10.10 -23.30 -10.27
CA MET A 652 -8.86 -23.90 -9.76
C MET A 652 -9.09 -25.28 -9.09
N ARG A 653 -10.33 -25.77 -9.04
CA ARG A 653 -10.73 -27.05 -8.42
C ARG A 653 -10.26 -27.21 -6.97
N ILE A 654 -10.37 -26.14 -6.17
CA ILE A 654 -10.10 -26.18 -4.73
C ILE A 654 -11.17 -27.02 -4.02
N SER A 655 -10.82 -27.65 -2.89
CA SER A 655 -11.76 -28.41 -2.05
C SER A 655 -12.87 -27.51 -1.51
N LEU A 656 -14.13 -27.92 -1.72
CA LEU A 656 -15.30 -27.19 -1.24
C LEU A 656 -15.28 -27.02 0.28
N ILE A 657 -15.02 -28.10 1.03
CA ILE A 657 -14.99 -28.08 2.50
C ILE A 657 -13.95 -27.06 3.00
N GLN A 658 -12.78 -27.00 2.36
CA GLN A 658 -11.72 -26.05 2.70
C GLN A 658 -12.13 -24.60 2.40
N CYS A 659 -12.87 -24.37 1.31
CA CYS A 659 -13.43 -23.06 1.00
C CYS A 659 -14.53 -22.66 2.00
N THR A 660 -15.54 -23.50 2.24
CA THR A 660 -16.62 -23.22 3.19
C THR A 660 -16.10 -22.92 4.59
N ILE A 661 -15.13 -23.69 5.09
CA ILE A 661 -14.46 -23.44 6.38
C ILE A 661 -13.73 -22.08 6.37
N GLY A 662 -13.00 -21.76 5.30
CA GLY A 662 -12.32 -20.47 5.16
C GLY A 662 -13.27 -19.27 4.96
N THR A 663 -14.52 -19.50 4.54
CA THR A 663 -15.55 -18.45 4.43
C THR A 663 -16.29 -18.20 5.75
N LEU A 664 -16.21 -19.08 6.75
CA LEU A 664 -16.89 -18.91 8.05
C LEU A 664 -16.68 -17.52 8.72
N PRO A 665 -15.49 -16.89 8.68
CA PRO A 665 -15.27 -15.55 9.27
C PRO A 665 -16.10 -14.43 8.64
N VAL A 666 -16.76 -14.66 7.50
CA VAL A 666 -17.71 -13.69 6.92
C VAL A 666 -18.83 -13.31 7.89
N ILE A 667 -19.12 -14.15 8.90
CA ILE A 667 -20.06 -13.84 9.99
C ILE A 667 -19.78 -12.49 10.67
N PHE A 668 -18.50 -12.08 10.79
CA PHE A 668 -18.12 -10.77 11.34
C PHE A 668 -18.56 -9.58 10.47
N SER A 669 -18.84 -9.80 9.18
CA SER A 669 -19.43 -8.81 8.27
C SER A 669 -20.95 -9.00 8.14
N THR A 670 -21.44 -10.24 8.16
CA THR A 670 -22.87 -10.55 8.05
C THR A 670 -23.68 -10.09 9.27
N ILE A 671 -23.18 -10.29 10.50
CA ILE A 671 -23.84 -9.83 11.73
C ILE A 671 -24.17 -8.33 11.67
N PRO A 672 -23.18 -7.43 11.51
CA PRO A 672 -23.47 -6.00 11.52
C PRO A 672 -24.37 -5.56 10.34
N LEU A 673 -24.28 -6.15 9.14
CA LEU A 673 -25.19 -5.82 8.04
C LEU A 673 -26.65 -6.24 8.30
N ALA A 674 -26.87 -7.44 8.84
CA ALA A 674 -28.20 -7.90 9.22
C ALA A 674 -28.79 -7.03 10.35
N LEU A 675 -27.96 -6.63 11.32
CA LEU A 675 -28.38 -5.71 12.39
C LEU A 675 -28.65 -4.29 11.87
N THR A 676 -27.88 -3.79 10.90
CA THR A 676 -28.13 -2.49 10.24
C THR A 676 -29.55 -2.44 9.68
N GLY A 677 -29.93 -3.45 8.86
CA GLY A 677 -31.29 -3.55 8.33
C GLY A 677 -32.35 -3.68 9.42
N SER A 678 -32.07 -4.47 10.46
CA SER A 678 -32.99 -4.68 11.59
C SER A 678 -33.22 -3.40 12.41
N PHE A 679 -32.19 -2.60 12.66
CA PHE A 679 -32.29 -1.36 13.42
C PHE A 679 -32.89 -0.22 12.59
N TYR A 680 -32.62 -0.15 11.28
CA TYR A 680 -33.29 0.79 10.39
C TYR A 680 -34.81 0.58 10.30
N LEU A 681 -35.31 -0.63 10.54
CA LEU A 681 -36.76 -0.89 10.65
C LEU A 681 -37.41 -0.12 11.83
N LYS A 682 -36.64 0.19 12.87
CA LYS A 682 -37.07 0.91 14.08
C LYS A 682 -36.61 2.38 14.12
N ARG A 683 -36.03 2.90 13.03
CA ARG A 683 -35.48 4.27 13.00
C ARG A 683 -36.51 5.34 13.38
N ASP A 684 -37.79 5.11 13.04
CA ASP A 684 -38.89 6.05 13.25
C ASP A 684 -39.43 5.95 14.71
N GLU A 685 -39.01 4.96 15.51
CA GLU A 685 -39.32 4.86 16.95
C GLU A 685 -38.37 5.71 17.81
N SER A 686 -37.10 5.84 17.42
CA SER A 686 -36.08 6.58 18.17
C SER A 686 -34.81 6.80 17.35
N GLU A 687 -34.18 7.97 17.50
CA GLU A 687 -32.84 8.25 16.97
C GLU A 687 -31.79 7.21 17.40
N VAL A 688 -31.96 6.57 18.56
CA VAL A 688 -31.03 5.54 19.06
C VAL A 688 -30.94 4.37 18.07
N TRP A 689 -32.04 3.98 17.44
CA TRP A 689 -32.06 2.91 16.43
C TRP A 689 -31.37 3.31 15.13
N ALA A 690 -31.54 4.57 14.69
CA ALA A 690 -30.82 5.10 13.54
C ALA A 690 -29.30 5.10 13.81
N ARG A 691 -28.88 5.64 14.96
CA ARG A 691 -27.46 5.67 15.40
C ARG A 691 -26.87 4.26 15.53
N ALA A 692 -27.62 3.31 16.09
CA ALA A 692 -27.21 1.90 16.18
C ALA A 692 -27.06 1.24 14.81
N GLY A 693 -27.98 1.50 13.86
CA GLY A 693 -27.87 1.03 12.48
C GLY A 693 -26.62 1.55 11.78
N ASN A 694 -26.33 2.84 11.93
CA ASN A 694 -25.14 3.49 11.37
C ASN A 694 -23.84 2.94 11.98
N LEU A 695 -23.82 2.67 13.29
CA LEU A 695 -22.68 2.03 13.99
C LEU A 695 -22.43 0.61 13.46
N MET A 696 -23.48 -0.19 13.26
CA MET A 696 -23.34 -1.52 12.66
C MET A 696 -22.84 -1.44 11.21
N PHE A 697 -23.36 -0.52 10.41
CA PHE A 697 -22.87 -0.31 9.04
C PHE A 697 -21.37 0.03 9.01
N SER A 698 -20.92 0.85 9.96
CA SER A 698 -19.52 1.21 10.18
C SER A 698 -18.63 0.03 10.62
N LEU A 699 -19.12 -0.82 11.53
CA LEU A 699 -18.44 -2.05 11.92
C LEU A 699 -18.24 -3.01 10.74
N THR A 700 -19.22 -3.08 9.83
CA THR A 700 -19.10 -3.84 8.57
C THR A 700 -17.95 -3.30 7.72
N ALA A 701 -17.89 -1.98 7.55
CA ALA A 701 -16.84 -1.32 6.77
C ALA A 701 -15.45 -1.61 7.35
N LEU A 702 -15.30 -1.57 8.68
CA LEU A 702 -14.06 -1.94 9.37
C LEU A 702 -13.62 -3.37 9.03
N VAL A 703 -14.50 -4.35 9.27
CA VAL A 703 -14.22 -5.77 9.02
C VAL A 703 -13.86 -6.02 7.55
N SER A 704 -14.55 -5.34 6.62
CA SER A 704 -14.27 -5.44 5.18
C SER A 704 -12.86 -4.94 4.83
N VAL A 705 -12.43 -3.81 5.40
CA VAL A 705 -11.07 -3.29 5.20
C VAL A 705 -10.03 -4.20 5.84
N THR A 706 -10.29 -4.77 7.02
CA THR A 706 -9.41 -5.76 7.65
C THR A 706 -9.21 -6.99 6.76
N PHE A 707 -10.28 -7.50 6.13
CA PHE A 707 -10.17 -8.62 5.17
C PHE A 707 -9.38 -8.24 3.91
N TRP A 708 -9.57 -7.04 3.35
CA TRP A 708 -8.77 -6.55 2.22
C TRP A 708 -7.28 -6.40 2.55
N ALA A 709 -6.99 -5.85 3.74
CA ALA A 709 -5.63 -5.71 4.26
C ALA A 709 -4.93 -7.07 4.41
N GLY A 710 -5.59 -8.00 5.10
CA GLY A 710 -5.07 -9.35 5.31
C GLY A 710 -4.94 -10.17 4.02
N MET A 711 -5.82 -9.92 3.03
CA MET A 711 -5.75 -10.54 1.71
C MET A 711 -4.50 -10.05 0.95
N GLY A 712 -4.26 -8.74 0.92
CA GLY A 712 -3.07 -8.17 0.30
C GLY A 712 -1.77 -8.66 0.95
N TRP A 713 -1.73 -8.66 2.29
CA TRP A 713 -0.60 -9.18 3.06
C TRP A 713 -0.33 -10.67 2.79
N ALA A 714 -1.37 -11.51 2.78
CA ALA A 714 -1.23 -12.94 2.54
C ALA A 714 -0.74 -13.27 1.11
N ILE A 715 -1.16 -12.49 0.11
CA ILE A 715 -0.69 -12.62 -1.27
C ILE A 715 0.78 -12.21 -1.38
N GLN A 716 1.16 -11.08 -0.76
CA GLN A 716 2.56 -10.62 -0.71
C GLN A 716 3.46 -11.64 -0.01
N ASP A 717 3.05 -12.19 1.15
CA ASP A 717 3.77 -13.24 1.88
C ASP A 717 3.99 -14.51 1.04
N ALA A 718 3.00 -14.87 0.20
CA ALA A 718 3.15 -15.99 -0.73
C ALA A 718 4.14 -15.67 -1.87
N PHE A 719 4.13 -14.46 -2.43
CA PHE A 719 5.14 -14.02 -3.39
C PHE A 719 6.55 -14.08 -2.77
N ASP A 720 6.75 -13.52 -1.58
CA ASP A 720 8.08 -13.46 -0.95
C ASP A 720 8.63 -14.84 -0.57
N LYS A 721 7.77 -15.78 -0.16
CA LYS A 721 8.17 -17.14 0.25
C LYS A 721 8.25 -18.16 -0.90
N LEU A 722 7.46 -17.99 -1.95
CA LEU A 722 7.27 -18.99 -3.01
C LEU A 722 7.60 -18.45 -4.41
N ASN A 723 8.26 -17.28 -4.53
CA ASN A 723 8.59 -16.62 -5.79
C ASN A 723 9.01 -17.60 -6.90
N ASP A 724 10.03 -18.41 -6.64
CA ASP A 724 10.60 -19.33 -7.62
C ASP A 724 9.59 -20.40 -8.06
N GLN A 725 8.79 -20.95 -7.12
CA GLN A 725 7.76 -21.96 -7.40
C GLN A 725 6.52 -21.38 -8.11
N ILE A 726 6.22 -20.11 -7.85
CA ILE A 726 5.12 -19.37 -8.48
C ILE A 726 5.48 -19.02 -9.93
N HIS A 727 6.74 -18.69 -10.20
CA HIS A 727 7.26 -18.40 -11.54
C HIS A 727 7.68 -19.64 -12.35
N ALA A 728 7.88 -20.80 -11.71
CA ALA A 728 8.27 -22.04 -12.38
C ALA A 728 7.34 -22.42 -13.55
N PRO A 729 7.84 -22.76 -14.75
CA PRO A 729 7.03 -23.35 -15.81
C PRO A 729 6.37 -24.66 -15.33
N LYS A 730 5.21 -25.00 -15.89
CA LYS A 730 4.47 -26.23 -15.54
C LYS A 730 3.84 -26.87 -16.78
N VAL A 731 3.97 -28.19 -16.89
CA VAL A 731 3.35 -29.01 -17.95
C VAL A 731 1.83 -28.80 -18.03
N GLU A 732 1.13 -28.66 -16.89
CA GLU A 732 -0.34 -28.46 -16.84
C GLU A 732 -0.84 -27.16 -17.51
N PHE A 733 0.05 -26.21 -17.80
CA PHE A 733 -0.27 -24.91 -18.38
C PHE A 733 0.31 -24.69 -19.78
N VAL A 734 1.02 -25.65 -20.37
CA VAL A 734 1.63 -25.54 -21.72
C VAL A 734 0.61 -25.11 -22.79
N GLU A 735 -0.63 -25.63 -22.72
CA GLU A 735 -1.70 -25.23 -23.63
C GLU A 735 -2.17 -23.77 -23.43
N LEU A 736 -2.15 -23.27 -22.20
CA LEU A 736 -2.52 -21.88 -21.88
C LEU A 736 -1.41 -20.92 -22.30
N ASP A 737 -0.15 -21.28 -22.05
CA ASP A 737 1.03 -20.55 -22.52
C ASP A 737 1.07 -20.50 -24.06
N TRP A 738 0.73 -21.61 -24.76
CA TRP A 738 0.64 -21.66 -26.23
C TRP A 738 -0.41 -20.70 -26.78
N LEU A 739 -1.60 -20.69 -26.19
CA LEU A 739 -2.68 -19.79 -26.60
C LEU A 739 -2.33 -18.31 -26.34
N ASP A 740 -1.57 -18.01 -25.27
CA ASP A 740 -1.03 -16.66 -25.02
C ASP A 740 0.03 -16.28 -26.06
N TYR A 741 0.98 -17.18 -26.36
CA TYR A 741 1.97 -17.00 -27.43
C TYR A 741 1.29 -16.72 -28.78
N CYS A 742 0.27 -17.50 -29.14
CA CYS A 742 -0.51 -17.30 -30.35
C CYS A 742 -1.20 -15.92 -30.39
N GLU A 743 -1.83 -15.49 -29.30
CA GLU A 743 -2.52 -14.20 -29.27
C GLU A 743 -1.53 -13.03 -29.36
N ASP A 744 -0.38 -13.12 -28.69
CA ASP A 744 0.63 -12.06 -28.72
C ASP A 744 1.30 -11.96 -30.10
N ARG A 745 1.54 -13.10 -30.78
CA ARG A 745 1.95 -13.14 -32.20
C ARG A 745 0.91 -12.58 -33.17
N ILE A 746 -0.37 -12.88 -32.95
CA ILE A 746 -1.47 -12.31 -33.75
C ILE A 746 -1.58 -10.80 -33.51
N LYS A 747 -1.45 -10.33 -32.26
CA LYS A 747 -1.44 -8.89 -31.93
C LYS A 747 -0.27 -8.20 -32.62
N GLU A 748 0.94 -8.74 -32.51
CA GLU A 748 2.16 -8.23 -33.14
C GLU A 748 1.97 -8.07 -34.66
N LYS A 749 1.58 -9.15 -35.36
CA LYS A 749 1.44 -9.14 -36.83
C LYS A 749 0.17 -8.47 -37.35
N CYS A 750 -0.85 -8.23 -36.52
CA CYS A 750 -2.10 -7.56 -36.89
C CYS A 750 -2.28 -6.19 -36.21
N GLN A 751 -1.22 -5.58 -35.66
CA GLN A 751 -1.29 -4.31 -34.96
C GLN A 751 -1.56 -3.16 -35.94
N LEU A 752 -2.73 -2.55 -35.86
CA LEU A 752 -3.08 -1.35 -36.64
C LEU A 752 -2.81 -0.09 -35.81
N LYS A 753 -2.03 0.84 -36.35
CA LYS A 753 -1.85 2.19 -35.79
C LYS A 753 -3.08 3.04 -36.13
N ALA A 754 -3.30 4.12 -35.37
CA ALA A 754 -4.43 5.01 -35.59
C ALA A 754 -4.42 5.72 -36.97
N GLY A 755 -3.26 5.79 -37.63
CA GLY A 755 -3.10 6.30 -39.00
C GLY A 755 -3.55 5.32 -40.09
N ASP A 756 -3.51 4.01 -39.80
CA ASP A 756 -3.81 2.96 -40.78
C ASP A 756 -5.33 2.73 -40.95
N LEU A 757 -6.14 3.32 -40.06
CA LEU A 757 -7.61 3.25 -40.12
C LEU A 757 -8.15 4.27 -41.13
N PRO A 758 -9.01 3.85 -42.08
CA PRO A 758 -9.76 4.77 -42.95
C PRO A 758 -10.53 5.81 -42.14
N ALA A 759 -10.64 7.04 -42.65
CA ALA A 759 -11.20 8.17 -41.92
C ALA A 759 -12.59 7.91 -41.30
N LEU A 760 -13.47 7.21 -42.03
CA LEU A 760 -14.80 6.81 -41.54
C LEU A 760 -14.71 5.81 -40.37
N VAL A 761 -13.87 4.77 -40.48
CA VAL A 761 -13.68 3.76 -39.43
C VAL A 761 -13.05 4.38 -38.19
N ARG A 762 -12.10 5.31 -38.40
CA ARG A 762 -11.47 6.12 -37.35
C ARG A 762 -12.52 6.98 -36.64
N PHE A 763 -13.39 7.66 -37.39
CA PHE A 763 -14.50 8.44 -36.82
C PHE A 763 -15.47 7.55 -36.02
N CYS A 764 -15.92 6.42 -36.57
CA CYS A 764 -16.79 5.49 -35.83
C CYS A 764 -16.12 5.00 -34.54
N HIS A 765 -14.84 4.62 -34.58
CA HIS A 765 -14.18 4.06 -33.41
C HIS A 765 -13.93 5.09 -32.31
N PHE A 766 -13.27 6.21 -32.64
CA PHE A 766 -12.89 7.24 -31.67
C PHE A 766 -14.05 8.18 -31.32
N GLY A 767 -14.88 8.56 -32.28
CA GLY A 767 -16.08 9.38 -32.05
C GLY A 767 -17.12 8.64 -31.21
N GLY A 768 -17.34 7.35 -31.47
CA GLY A 768 -18.18 6.51 -30.61
C GLY A 768 -17.62 6.36 -29.19
N ALA A 769 -16.30 6.19 -29.04
CA ALA A 769 -15.66 6.10 -27.72
C ALA A 769 -15.83 7.42 -26.93
N LEU A 770 -15.61 8.56 -27.59
CA LEU A 770 -15.80 9.89 -27.01
C LEU A 770 -17.25 10.11 -26.58
N LEU A 771 -18.22 9.71 -27.40
CA LEU A 771 -19.65 9.76 -27.07
C LEU A 771 -19.99 8.89 -25.86
N MET A 772 -19.42 7.68 -25.76
CA MET A 772 -19.64 6.78 -24.63
C MET A 772 -19.11 7.37 -23.32
N VAL A 773 -17.90 7.92 -23.36
CA VAL A 773 -17.28 8.59 -22.19
C VAL A 773 -18.07 9.83 -21.80
N PHE A 774 -18.54 10.62 -22.76
CA PHE A 774 -19.39 11.78 -22.49
C PHE A 774 -20.68 11.39 -21.74
N VAL A 775 -21.43 10.40 -22.23
CA VAL A 775 -22.66 9.94 -21.55
C VAL A 775 -22.33 9.36 -20.17
N ALA A 776 -21.27 8.57 -20.03
CA ALA A 776 -20.84 8.03 -18.75
C ALA A 776 -20.51 9.12 -17.72
N GLN A 777 -19.86 10.20 -18.15
CA GLN A 777 -19.56 11.35 -17.30
C GLN A 777 -20.82 12.15 -16.93
N VAL A 778 -21.76 12.35 -17.86
CA VAL A 778 -23.07 12.97 -17.54
C VAL A 778 -23.84 12.13 -16.51
N PHE A 779 -23.91 10.81 -16.68
CA PHE A 779 -24.56 9.91 -15.73
C PHE A 779 -23.85 9.86 -14.38
N PHE A 780 -22.52 10.04 -14.34
CA PHE A 780 -21.75 10.04 -13.09
C PHE A 780 -21.91 11.33 -12.28
N TRP A 781 -21.69 12.49 -12.90
CA TRP A 781 -21.71 13.80 -12.22
C TRP A 781 -23.10 14.40 -12.07
N ARG A 782 -24.02 14.07 -12.98
CA ARG A 782 -25.39 14.64 -13.04
C ARG A 782 -26.46 13.55 -12.98
N ALA A 783 -26.19 12.48 -12.23
CA ALA A 783 -27.10 11.35 -12.01
C ALA A 783 -28.55 11.80 -11.71
N GLY A 784 -28.75 12.74 -10.78
CA GLY A 784 -30.08 13.23 -10.40
C GLY A 784 -30.84 14.05 -11.45
N MET A 785 -30.20 14.42 -12.57
CA MET A 785 -30.92 14.97 -13.74
C MET A 785 -31.38 13.86 -14.69
N CYS A 786 -30.67 12.73 -14.72
CA CYS A 786 -30.91 11.60 -15.61
C CYS A 786 -31.83 10.55 -15.00
N PHE A 787 -31.72 10.33 -13.68
CA PHE A 787 -32.39 9.27 -12.93
C PHE A 787 -33.07 9.81 -11.67
N GLY A 788 -34.22 9.24 -11.33
CA GLY A 788 -34.87 9.43 -10.04
C GLY A 788 -34.15 8.69 -8.92
N THR A 789 -34.42 9.10 -7.68
CA THR A 789 -33.98 8.40 -6.47
C THR A 789 -35.10 7.54 -5.92
N PHE A 790 -34.79 6.30 -5.53
CA PHE A 790 -35.75 5.38 -4.91
C PHE A 790 -35.02 4.54 -3.86
N LYS A 791 -35.57 4.49 -2.64
CA LYS A 791 -35.04 3.72 -1.51
C LYS A 791 -35.86 2.44 -1.33
N VAL A 792 -35.26 1.42 -0.70
CA VAL A 792 -35.93 0.12 -0.42
C VAL A 792 -37.15 0.26 0.51
N THR A 793 -37.27 1.40 1.19
CA THR A 793 -38.41 1.74 2.07
C THR A 793 -39.60 2.37 1.34
N ASP A 794 -39.42 2.86 0.11
CA ASP A 794 -40.40 3.73 -0.56
C ASP A 794 -41.50 2.90 -1.24
N ASP A 795 -42.71 3.46 -1.34
CA ASP A 795 -43.88 2.76 -1.87
C ASP A 795 -43.87 2.65 -3.40
N LEU A 796 -44.27 1.48 -3.90
CA LEU A 796 -44.27 1.14 -5.32
C LEU A 796 -45.41 1.81 -6.10
N GLU A 797 -46.52 2.13 -5.45
CA GLU A 797 -47.71 2.71 -6.11
C GLU A 797 -47.46 4.13 -6.63
N GLY A 798 -46.52 4.86 -6.04
CA GLY A 798 -46.06 6.17 -6.53
C GLY A 798 -44.99 6.10 -7.62
N LEU A 799 -44.57 4.91 -8.05
CA LEU A 799 -43.38 4.72 -8.89
C LEU A 799 -43.63 5.07 -10.37
N LYS A 800 -43.29 6.30 -10.75
CA LYS A 800 -43.28 6.74 -12.14
C LYS A 800 -42.03 6.23 -12.86
N TRP A 801 -42.16 5.33 -13.85
CA TRP A 801 -41.01 4.82 -14.62
C TRP A 801 -40.48 5.81 -15.65
N TRP A 802 -41.38 6.34 -16.47
CA TRP A 802 -41.09 7.20 -17.63
C TRP A 802 -41.72 8.59 -17.48
N PRO A 803 -41.23 9.64 -18.16
CA PRO A 803 -41.82 10.98 -18.09
C PRO A 803 -43.31 11.02 -18.47
N TRP A 804 -43.72 10.17 -19.41
CA TRP A 804 -45.10 10.02 -19.90
C TRP A 804 -45.94 8.95 -19.14
N SER A 805 -45.39 8.31 -18.11
CA SER A 805 -46.15 7.39 -17.24
C SER A 805 -47.06 8.18 -16.29
N GLU A 806 -48.25 7.64 -16.01
CA GLU A 806 -49.08 8.11 -14.90
C GLU A 806 -48.37 7.86 -13.56
N GLY A 807 -48.70 8.66 -12.53
CA GLY A 807 -48.05 8.67 -11.22
C GLY A 807 -47.61 10.07 -10.77
N SER A 808 -47.60 10.30 -9.44
CA SER A 808 -47.32 11.60 -8.80
C SER A 808 -45.83 11.87 -8.53
N GLY A 809 -44.97 10.85 -8.59
CA GLY A 809 -43.53 10.96 -8.34
C GLY A 809 -42.70 11.50 -9.52
N LYS A 810 -41.42 11.81 -9.26
CA LYS A 810 -40.43 12.09 -10.32
C LYS A 810 -40.16 10.80 -11.12
N PRO A 811 -39.99 10.86 -12.46
CA PRO A 811 -39.73 9.67 -13.27
C PRO A 811 -38.36 9.04 -12.93
N MET A 812 -38.35 7.72 -12.82
CA MET A 812 -37.14 6.92 -12.54
C MET A 812 -36.06 7.11 -13.62
N ILE A 813 -36.46 7.15 -14.89
CA ILE A 813 -35.60 7.55 -16.00
C ILE A 813 -36.18 8.84 -16.58
N ASN A 814 -35.46 9.95 -16.42
CA ASN A 814 -35.86 11.23 -16.94
C ASN A 814 -35.56 11.34 -18.45
N GLN A 815 -36.07 12.38 -19.12
CA GLN A 815 -35.81 12.64 -20.55
C GLN A 815 -34.30 12.66 -20.88
N TYR A 816 -33.48 13.27 -20.01
CA TYR A 816 -32.02 13.26 -20.17
C TYR A 816 -31.39 11.86 -20.01
N GLY A 817 -31.96 11.01 -19.15
CA GLY A 817 -31.54 9.61 -19.00
C GLY A 817 -31.87 8.79 -20.26
N LEU A 818 -33.08 8.94 -20.79
CA LEU A 818 -33.50 8.35 -22.07
C LEU A 818 -32.59 8.76 -23.23
N SER A 819 -32.32 10.05 -23.39
CA SER A 819 -31.38 10.55 -24.40
C SER A 819 -29.98 9.96 -24.23
N GLY A 820 -29.48 9.83 -23.00
CA GLY A 820 -28.22 9.15 -22.72
C GLY A 820 -28.22 7.68 -23.11
N LEU A 821 -29.28 6.93 -22.81
CA LEU A 821 -29.45 5.52 -23.20
C LEU A 821 -29.48 5.35 -24.73
N PHE A 822 -30.14 6.26 -25.46
CA PHE A 822 -30.11 6.29 -26.91
C PHE A 822 -28.70 6.56 -27.47
N LEU A 823 -27.96 7.52 -26.91
CA LEU A 823 -26.59 7.82 -27.31
C LEU A 823 -25.61 6.66 -27.01
N ILE A 824 -25.86 5.89 -25.94
CA ILE A 824 -25.15 4.63 -25.66
C ILE A 824 -25.40 3.60 -26.77
N LEU A 825 -26.65 3.43 -27.22
CA LEU A 825 -26.97 2.52 -28.34
C LEU A 825 -26.26 2.95 -29.63
N VAL A 826 -26.30 4.25 -29.98
CA VAL A 826 -25.58 4.81 -31.14
C VAL A 826 -24.08 4.53 -31.03
N SER A 827 -23.50 4.74 -29.85
CA SER A 827 -22.08 4.46 -29.59
C SER A 827 -21.72 2.98 -29.78
N PHE A 828 -22.57 2.04 -29.33
CA PHE A 828 -22.38 0.62 -29.58
C PHE A 828 -22.49 0.24 -31.08
N VAL A 829 -23.38 0.87 -31.85
CA VAL A 829 -23.46 0.67 -33.31
C VAL A 829 -22.17 1.13 -33.99
N LEU A 830 -21.63 2.29 -33.61
CA LEU A 830 -20.34 2.79 -34.13
C LEU A 830 -19.17 1.85 -33.76
N LEU A 831 -19.16 1.30 -32.54
CA LEU A 831 -18.19 0.29 -32.13
C LEU A 831 -18.31 -0.98 -32.97
N PHE A 832 -19.53 -1.48 -33.19
CA PHE A 832 -19.79 -2.67 -34.00
C PHE A 832 -19.29 -2.49 -35.44
N LEU A 833 -19.61 -1.37 -36.10
CA LEU A 833 -19.11 -1.05 -37.44
C LEU A 833 -17.57 -1.04 -37.47
N SER A 834 -16.93 -0.41 -36.48
CA SER A 834 -15.46 -0.36 -36.40
C SER A 834 -14.80 -1.72 -36.14
N ARG A 835 -15.48 -2.65 -35.45
CA ARG A 835 -15.00 -4.01 -35.20
C ARG A 835 -15.25 -4.92 -36.39
N ALA A 836 -16.40 -4.81 -37.05
CA ALA A 836 -16.72 -5.55 -38.26
C ALA A 836 -15.74 -5.23 -39.41
N TRP A 837 -15.36 -3.96 -39.58
CA TRP A 837 -14.32 -3.59 -40.55
C TRP A 837 -12.95 -4.18 -40.19
N ARG A 838 -12.47 -4.00 -38.95
CA ARG A 838 -11.17 -4.54 -38.50
C ARG A 838 -11.10 -6.06 -38.61
N GLY A 839 -12.19 -6.76 -38.27
CA GLY A 839 -12.28 -8.21 -38.38
C GLY A 839 -12.14 -8.71 -39.83
N ARG A 840 -12.76 -8.01 -40.80
CA ARG A 840 -12.60 -8.33 -42.22
C ARG A 840 -11.20 -7.99 -42.74
N HIS A 841 -10.69 -6.80 -42.42
CA HIS A 841 -9.37 -6.35 -42.89
C HIS A 841 -8.23 -7.26 -42.42
N ASN A 842 -8.25 -7.66 -41.14
CA ASN A 842 -7.21 -8.52 -40.58
C ASN A 842 -7.47 -10.03 -40.81
N SER A 843 -8.54 -10.45 -41.49
CA SER A 843 -8.88 -11.88 -41.63
C SER A 843 -7.76 -12.65 -42.36
N GLN A 844 -7.32 -12.15 -43.51
CA GLN A 844 -6.29 -12.79 -44.33
C GLN A 844 -4.94 -12.90 -43.58
N THR A 845 -4.49 -11.79 -42.96
CA THR A 845 -3.26 -11.79 -42.16
C THR A 845 -3.36 -12.76 -40.98
N ARG A 846 -4.49 -12.74 -40.26
CA ARG A 846 -4.72 -13.65 -39.13
C ARG A 846 -4.76 -15.11 -39.57
N GLU A 847 -5.36 -15.42 -40.71
CA GLU A 847 -5.38 -16.78 -41.28
C GLU A 847 -3.97 -17.24 -41.68
N HIS A 848 -3.15 -16.37 -42.29
CA HIS A 848 -1.75 -16.68 -42.58
C HIS A 848 -0.95 -16.98 -41.31
N VAL A 849 -1.03 -16.10 -40.31
CA VAL A 849 -0.31 -16.26 -39.03
C VAL A 849 -0.81 -17.49 -38.26
N MET A 850 -2.10 -17.82 -38.32
CA MET A 850 -2.63 -19.06 -37.75
C MET A 850 -2.14 -20.32 -38.48
N LYS A 851 -1.83 -20.26 -39.79
CA LYS A 851 -1.24 -21.40 -40.51
C LYS A 851 0.22 -21.60 -40.11
N GLU A 852 0.99 -20.52 -40.01
CA GLU A 852 2.37 -20.50 -39.52
C GLU A 852 2.46 -21.08 -38.11
N LEU A 853 1.65 -20.57 -37.16
CA LEU A 853 1.60 -21.05 -35.78
C LEU A 853 1.22 -22.53 -35.66
N ARG A 854 0.28 -23.04 -36.47
CA ARG A 854 -0.06 -24.48 -36.48
C ARG A 854 1.12 -25.37 -36.89
N GLY A 855 2.02 -24.89 -37.75
CA GLY A 855 3.24 -25.62 -38.11
C GLY A 855 4.28 -25.64 -37.00
N GLU A 856 4.28 -24.64 -36.12
CA GLU A 856 5.19 -24.53 -34.97
C GLU A 856 4.64 -25.18 -33.69
N GLU A 857 3.34 -25.48 -33.63
CA GLU A 857 2.60 -25.85 -32.41
C GLU A 857 3.23 -27.02 -31.64
N GLU A 858 3.44 -28.16 -32.30
CA GLU A 858 3.98 -29.36 -31.66
C GLU A 858 5.41 -29.15 -31.15
N ALA A 859 6.27 -28.58 -31.99
CA ALA A 859 7.67 -28.28 -31.66
C ALA A 859 7.82 -27.18 -30.58
N TRP A 860 6.86 -26.26 -30.49
CA TRP A 860 6.81 -25.27 -29.41
C TRP A 860 6.34 -25.92 -28.10
N LYS A 861 5.25 -26.70 -28.13
CA LYS A 861 4.70 -27.39 -26.95
C LYS A 861 5.67 -28.41 -26.37
N GLN A 862 6.40 -29.14 -27.21
CA GLN A 862 7.45 -30.07 -26.79
C GLN A 862 8.57 -29.33 -26.04
N ARG A 863 9.19 -28.31 -26.66
CA ARG A 863 10.24 -27.50 -26.00
C ARG A 863 9.77 -26.87 -24.68
N ARG A 864 8.52 -26.40 -24.62
CA ARG A 864 7.96 -25.82 -23.40
C ARG A 864 7.68 -26.86 -22.30
N THR A 865 7.39 -28.10 -22.69
CA THR A 865 7.25 -29.25 -21.78
C THR A 865 8.62 -29.67 -21.25
N GLU A 866 9.62 -29.80 -22.12
CA GLU A 866 11.02 -30.09 -21.76
C GLU A 866 11.59 -29.02 -20.82
N GLU A 867 11.30 -27.74 -21.04
CA GLU A 867 11.68 -26.63 -20.14
C GLU A 867 11.00 -26.76 -18.76
N ALA A 868 9.74 -27.23 -18.71
CA ALA A 868 9.00 -27.43 -17.47
C ALA A 868 9.48 -28.65 -16.68
N GLU A 869 9.85 -29.74 -17.35
CA GLU A 869 10.36 -30.97 -16.74
C GLU A 869 11.81 -30.82 -16.25
N ASN A 870 12.65 -30.13 -17.03
CA ASN A 870 14.04 -29.84 -16.68
C ASN A 870 14.22 -28.60 -15.78
N TRP A 871 13.13 -27.97 -15.32
CA TRP A 871 13.22 -26.78 -14.48
C TRP A 871 13.78 -27.14 -13.09
N VAL A 872 15.00 -26.71 -12.82
CA VAL A 872 15.61 -26.75 -11.48
C VAL A 872 15.44 -25.37 -10.84
N PRO A 873 14.92 -25.27 -9.61
CA PRO A 873 14.85 -23.98 -8.91
C PRO A 873 16.26 -23.38 -8.82
N PRO A 874 16.45 -22.08 -9.11
CA PRO A 874 17.73 -21.43 -8.93
C PRO A 874 18.19 -21.65 -7.49
N ARG A 875 19.46 -22.05 -7.30
CA ARG A 875 20.02 -22.31 -5.96
C ARG A 875 20.05 -21.00 -5.15
N SER A 876 18.95 -20.69 -4.48
CA SER A 876 18.90 -19.61 -3.51
C SER A 876 19.93 -19.89 -2.41
N VAL A 877 20.63 -18.84 -1.99
CA VAL A 877 21.69 -18.93 -0.96
C VAL A 877 21.14 -19.41 0.40
N SER A 878 19.81 -19.49 0.52
CA SER A 878 19.03 -20.10 1.61
C SER A 878 19.21 -21.63 1.75
N GLY A 879 19.76 -22.32 0.74
CA GLY A 879 19.83 -23.79 0.66
C GLY A 879 20.74 -24.53 1.63
N SER A 880 21.33 -23.89 2.65
CA SER A 880 22.14 -24.58 3.66
C SER A 880 21.26 -25.28 4.72
N PRO A 881 21.57 -26.52 5.15
CA PRO A 881 20.88 -27.18 6.27
C PRO A 881 20.85 -26.33 7.54
N ILE A 882 21.92 -25.55 7.78
CA ILE A 882 22.10 -24.66 8.94
C ILE A 882 21.16 -23.44 8.84
N ILE A 883 20.86 -22.96 7.64
CA ILE A 883 19.92 -21.85 7.44
C ILE A 883 18.47 -22.34 7.70
N ARG A 884 18.15 -23.60 7.39
CA ARG A 884 16.85 -24.20 7.76
C ARG A 884 16.68 -24.35 9.27
N SER A 885 17.69 -24.80 10.01
CA SER A 885 17.57 -24.90 11.48
C SER A 885 17.48 -23.52 12.16
N ALA A 886 18.20 -22.52 11.65
CA ALA A 886 18.06 -21.13 12.11
C ALA A 886 16.70 -20.49 11.76
N LEU A 887 16.06 -20.92 10.66
CA LEU A 887 14.70 -20.51 10.27
C LEU A 887 13.58 -21.27 11.00
N ALA A 888 13.89 -22.41 11.63
CA ALA A 888 12.92 -23.29 12.27
C ALA A 888 12.64 -22.95 13.75
N LYS A 889 13.34 -21.97 14.33
CA LYS A 889 12.98 -21.48 15.68
C LYS A 889 11.59 -20.82 15.61
N PRO A 890 10.62 -21.25 16.45
CA PRO A 890 9.29 -20.66 16.47
C PRO A 890 9.34 -19.19 16.91
N MET A 891 8.32 -18.46 16.50
CA MET A 891 8.06 -17.09 16.96
C MET A 891 7.83 -17.09 18.48
N PRO A 892 8.22 -16.05 19.24
CA PRO A 892 7.60 -15.84 20.55
C PRO A 892 6.10 -15.60 20.34
N ASP A 893 5.26 -16.19 21.19
CA ASP A 893 3.80 -16.21 21.02
C ASP A 893 3.16 -14.82 20.94
N SER A 894 1.93 -14.75 20.42
CA SER A 894 1.12 -13.52 20.31
C SER A 894 1.04 -12.73 21.62
N ASP A 895 1.07 -13.44 22.74
CA ASP A 895 1.01 -12.89 24.08
C ASP A 895 2.25 -12.02 24.38
N SER A 896 3.38 -12.24 23.72
CA SER A 896 4.55 -11.36 23.86
C SER A 896 4.32 -9.95 23.30
N VAL A 897 3.53 -9.80 22.23
CA VAL A 897 3.20 -8.49 21.66
C VAL A 897 2.14 -7.78 22.51
N VAL A 898 1.14 -8.52 23.00
CA VAL A 898 0.16 -8.00 23.96
C VAL A 898 0.83 -7.61 25.28
N ASN A 899 1.76 -8.42 25.79
CA ASN A 899 2.52 -8.15 27.01
C ASN A 899 3.54 -7.02 26.84
N VAL A 900 4.11 -6.79 25.65
CA VAL A 900 4.93 -5.60 25.38
C VAL A 900 4.08 -4.33 25.30
N VAL A 901 2.84 -4.40 24.83
CA VAL A 901 1.89 -3.28 24.89
C VAL A 901 1.35 -3.08 26.31
N ALA A 902 1.11 -4.14 27.07
CA ALA A 902 0.67 -4.09 28.46
C ALA A 902 1.80 -3.59 29.40
N ALA A 903 3.03 -4.05 29.26
CA ALA A 903 4.20 -3.54 29.98
C ALA A 903 4.62 -2.12 29.54
N ALA A 904 4.12 -1.63 28.41
CA ALA A 904 4.22 -0.22 28.03
C ALA A 904 3.08 0.65 28.63
N LEU A 905 2.01 0.03 29.14
CA LEU A 905 0.90 0.67 29.86
C LEU A 905 1.09 0.60 31.38
N GLU A 906 1.66 -0.48 31.91
CA GLU A 906 2.06 -0.65 33.31
C GLU A 906 3.48 -0.12 33.52
N GLY A 907 3.58 1.16 33.86
CA GLY A 907 4.87 1.81 34.14
C GLY A 907 5.53 1.28 35.41
N ALA A 908 6.47 0.34 35.26
CA ALA A 908 7.37 -0.11 36.32
C ALA A 908 8.84 0.02 35.87
N GLU A 909 9.63 0.76 36.65
CA GLU A 909 11.10 0.72 36.55
C GLU A 909 11.66 -0.55 37.22
N PHE A 910 12.92 -0.88 36.93
CA PHE A 910 13.70 -2.01 37.47
C PHE A 910 13.25 -3.43 37.08
N ALA A 911 13.95 -4.00 36.09
CA ALA A 911 14.14 -5.44 35.96
C ALA A 911 15.64 -5.72 35.76
N ASP A 912 16.17 -6.63 36.59
CA ASP A 912 17.60 -6.85 36.86
C ASP A 912 18.33 -7.65 35.75
N GLU A 913 19.65 -7.47 35.67
CA GLU A 913 20.56 -8.04 34.66
C GLU A 913 20.53 -9.59 34.64
N LYS A 914 20.13 -10.20 35.76
CA LYS A 914 19.97 -11.65 35.96
C LYS A 914 18.86 -12.32 35.17
N ALA A 915 17.95 -11.56 34.53
CA ALA A 915 16.92 -12.14 33.67
C ALA A 915 17.50 -12.69 32.34
N LEU A 916 18.58 -12.08 31.84
CA LEU A 916 19.25 -12.50 30.60
C LEU A 916 20.08 -13.79 30.78
N THR A 917 20.60 -14.04 31.98
CA THR A 917 21.38 -15.25 32.31
C THR A 917 20.55 -16.53 32.25
N LYS A 918 19.21 -16.44 32.30
CA LYS A 918 18.30 -17.60 32.14
C LYS A 918 18.07 -18.06 30.69
N LEU A 919 18.66 -17.40 29.70
CA LEU A 919 18.46 -17.71 28.27
C LEU A 919 19.53 -18.63 27.65
N GLY A 920 20.49 -19.13 28.44
CA GLY A 920 21.34 -20.28 28.07
C GLY A 920 22.16 -20.11 26.79
N LEU A 921 23.01 -19.08 26.74
CA LEU A 921 23.87 -18.76 25.59
C LEU A 921 25.33 -18.51 26.01
N GLU A 922 25.93 -19.49 26.67
CA GLU A 922 27.39 -19.66 26.76
C GLU A 922 27.73 -21.11 26.35
N ASP A 923 29.02 -21.41 26.18
CA ASP A 923 29.62 -22.67 25.67
C ASP A 923 29.74 -22.85 24.14
N LEU A 924 30.62 -22.03 23.53
CA LEU A 924 31.34 -22.38 22.30
C LEU A 924 32.78 -21.82 22.31
N ASP A 925 33.57 -22.18 23.33
CA ASP A 925 35.03 -22.02 23.30
C ASP A 925 35.73 -23.01 24.27
N GLN A 926 35.91 -24.27 23.84
CA GLN A 926 36.93 -25.18 24.38
C GLN A 926 37.59 -25.98 23.24
N PRO A 927 38.91 -26.19 23.25
CA PRO A 927 39.63 -26.93 22.22
C PRO A 927 39.49 -28.45 22.40
N MET A 928 39.70 -29.21 21.32
CA MET A 928 39.76 -30.67 21.35
C MET A 928 40.91 -31.17 22.23
N GLU A 929 40.59 -32.01 23.22
CA GLU A 929 41.50 -33.04 23.71
C GLU A 929 41.13 -34.39 23.10
N THR A 930 42.14 -35.11 22.61
CA THR A 930 42.03 -36.49 22.16
C THR A 930 42.40 -37.43 23.30
N GLU A 931 41.47 -38.26 23.75
CA GLU A 931 41.82 -39.46 24.51
C GLU A 931 40.98 -40.67 24.08
N THR A 932 41.67 -41.78 23.82
CA THR A 932 41.11 -43.07 23.42
C THR A 932 40.86 -43.95 24.64
N GLN A 933 39.63 -44.45 24.82
CA GLN A 933 39.38 -45.66 25.62
C GLN A 933 38.08 -46.41 25.21
N VAL A 934 38.15 -47.73 25.34
CA VAL A 934 37.17 -48.81 25.10
C VAL A 934 37.62 -49.95 26.06
N PRO A 935 36.77 -50.85 26.62
CA PRO A 935 35.31 -51.05 26.56
C PRO A 935 34.64 -50.79 27.95
N ASP A 936 33.36 -51.08 28.27
CA ASP A 936 32.75 -52.41 28.55
C ASP A 936 31.20 -52.38 28.61
N ASP A 937 30.61 -53.59 28.66
CA ASP A 937 29.19 -53.97 28.51
C ASP A 937 28.20 -53.51 29.60
N GLU A 938 26.91 -53.34 29.24
CA GLU A 938 25.83 -54.27 29.68
C GLU A 938 24.47 -54.11 28.94
N SER A 939 23.92 -55.27 28.56
CA SER A 939 22.55 -55.71 28.13
C SER A 939 21.32 -54.73 28.16
N SER A 940 20.20 -54.91 27.41
CA SER A 940 19.56 -56.13 26.87
C SER A 940 18.43 -55.90 25.81
N SER A 941 18.17 -56.94 24.98
CA SER A 941 16.90 -57.34 24.30
C SER A 941 16.10 -56.44 23.30
N LEU A 942 16.25 -56.76 21.99
CA LEU A 942 15.28 -57.31 20.98
C LEU A 942 13.73 -57.27 21.26
N PRO A 943 12.82 -57.39 20.24
CA PRO A 943 12.97 -57.98 18.87
C PRO A 943 12.55 -57.06 17.70
N GLN A 944 13.03 -57.18 16.45
CA GLN A 944 13.00 -58.25 15.42
C GLN A 944 11.70 -58.40 14.57
N LYS A 945 11.89 -58.45 13.24
CA LYS A 945 10.86 -58.57 12.17
C LYS A 945 10.28 -59.99 12.02
N PRO A 946 9.24 -60.17 11.19
CA PRO A 946 9.10 -61.34 10.32
C PRO A 946 9.60 -61.12 8.88
N ALA A 947 10.12 -62.18 8.24
CA ALA A 947 10.27 -62.33 6.78
C ALA A 947 8.91 -62.80 6.17
N MET A 948 8.69 -63.14 4.88
CA MET A 948 9.46 -63.69 3.74
C MET A 948 8.74 -63.18 2.44
N THR A 949 9.14 -63.41 1.18
CA THR A 949 9.64 -64.63 0.51
C THR A 949 10.44 -64.26 -0.77
N ALA A 950 11.27 -65.17 -1.28
CA ALA A 950 12.12 -64.98 -2.46
C ALA A 950 11.56 -65.58 -3.76
N ILE A 951 12.15 -65.23 -4.91
CA ILE A 951 12.47 -66.12 -6.05
C ILE A 951 13.57 -65.45 -6.92
N THR A 952 14.52 -66.26 -7.41
CA THR A 952 15.72 -65.96 -8.23
C THR A 952 15.55 -66.58 -9.65
N PRO A 953 16.56 -66.63 -10.57
CA PRO A 953 17.61 -65.68 -10.98
C PRO A 953 17.78 -65.56 -12.54
N GLY A 954 18.76 -64.75 -13.01
CA GLY A 954 19.39 -64.83 -14.35
C GLY A 954 20.13 -63.52 -14.70
N ALA A 955 21.47 -63.43 -14.82
CA ALA A 955 22.38 -64.04 -15.82
C ALA A 955 22.03 -63.61 -17.27
N THR A 956 22.90 -63.06 -18.14
CA THR A 956 24.37 -62.81 -18.17
C THR A 956 24.66 -61.75 -19.27
N VAL A 957 25.53 -60.74 -19.07
CA VAL A 957 26.94 -60.58 -19.55
C VAL A 957 27.16 -60.40 -21.09
N PHE A 958 28.14 -59.56 -21.45
CA PHE A 958 28.64 -59.15 -22.80
C PHE A 958 27.76 -58.16 -23.59
N GLY A 959 28.31 -57.22 -24.37
CA GLY A 959 29.71 -56.83 -24.58
C GLY A 959 29.84 -55.77 -25.71
N ARG A 960 30.89 -54.93 -25.70
CA ARG A 960 31.26 -54.09 -26.87
C ARG A 960 31.80 -54.98 -28.02
N PRO A 961 31.64 -54.56 -29.27
CA PRO A 961 32.82 -54.12 -30.04
C PRO A 961 32.63 -52.76 -30.79
N PRO A 962 33.70 -52.22 -31.45
CA PRO A 962 33.74 -50.92 -32.15
C PRO A 962 33.95 -51.06 -33.69
N VAL A 963 34.44 -50.01 -34.38
CA VAL A 963 35.08 -50.02 -35.75
C VAL A 963 34.07 -50.02 -36.94
N GLU A 964 34.23 -49.38 -38.13
CA GLU A 964 35.19 -48.44 -38.82
C GLU A 964 34.33 -47.38 -39.62
N SER A 965 34.69 -46.09 -39.78
CA SER A 965 35.47 -45.38 -40.86
C SER A 965 34.76 -45.02 -42.19
N ASP A 966 35.24 -43.90 -42.79
CA ASP A 966 35.15 -43.45 -44.21
C ASP A 966 33.75 -43.08 -44.80
N ASP A 967 33.54 -42.02 -45.59
CA ASP A 967 34.48 -41.27 -46.45
C ASP A 967 33.95 -39.88 -46.90
N SER A 968 34.92 -39.01 -47.21
CA SER A 968 35.04 -37.79 -48.04
C SER A 968 33.84 -37.02 -48.68
N SER A 969 33.89 -35.68 -48.65
CA SER A 969 34.24 -34.82 -49.83
C SER A 969 34.11 -33.29 -49.61
N THR A 970 35.21 -32.56 -49.85
CA THR A 970 35.32 -31.16 -50.39
C THR A 970 34.76 -29.93 -49.64
N ASP A 971 35.69 -29.13 -49.08
CA ASP A 971 35.68 -27.66 -48.89
C ASP A 971 35.66 -26.89 -50.28
N PRO A 972 35.81 -25.54 -50.43
CA PRO A 972 36.18 -24.48 -49.45
C PRO A 972 35.51 -23.07 -49.64
N VAL A 973 36.01 -22.06 -48.86
CA VAL A 973 35.95 -20.58 -49.10
C VAL A 973 34.57 -19.91 -48.81
N THR A 974 34.40 -18.76 -48.12
CA THR A 974 35.27 -17.67 -47.62
C THR A 974 34.73 -17.06 -46.30
N SER A 975 35.63 -16.56 -45.45
CA SER A 975 35.43 -15.33 -44.64
C SER A 975 36.21 -14.17 -45.31
N PRO A 976 36.13 -12.85 -44.97
CA PRO A 976 35.88 -12.25 -43.65
C PRO A 976 35.02 -10.92 -43.68
N PRO A 977 35.35 -9.75 -43.04
CA PRO A 977 34.74 -9.37 -41.74
C PRO A 977 34.29 -7.88 -41.60
N ARG A 978 33.88 -7.48 -40.36
CA ARG A 978 33.77 -6.09 -39.83
C ARG A 978 32.61 -5.24 -40.47
N THR A 979 32.10 -4.12 -39.92
CA THR A 979 32.46 -3.24 -38.77
C THR A 979 31.26 -2.41 -38.26
N SER A 980 31.19 -2.16 -36.94
CA SER A 980 30.88 -0.88 -36.24
C SER A 980 29.77 0.14 -36.65
N ILE A 981 29.04 0.59 -35.61
CA ILE A 981 28.79 2.01 -35.20
C ILE A 981 27.64 2.87 -35.82
N ARG A 982 26.78 3.37 -34.90
CA ARG A 982 25.95 4.61 -34.86
C ARG A 982 25.02 4.98 -36.03
N LEU A 983 23.75 5.21 -35.66
CA LEU A 983 23.26 6.57 -35.37
C LEU A 983 22.28 6.56 -34.18
#